data_AF-A0A6P5JY42-F1
#
_entry.id   AF-A0A6P5JY42-F1
#
_cell.length_a   1.000
_cell.length_b   1.000
_cell.length_c   1.000
_cell.angle_alpha   90.00
_cell.angle_beta   90.00
_cell.angle_gamma   90.00
#
_symmetry.space_group_name_H-M   'P 1'
#
loop_
_entity.id
_entity.type
_entity.pdbx_description
1 polymer ?
#
loop_
_entity_poly.entity_id
_entity_poly.type
_entity_poly.pdbx_seq_one_letter_code
_entity_poly.pdbx_strand_id
1 'polypeptide(L)'
;MGLYGAAGAAVLVLLAGHFSLSSALEEKKVCQGTSNKLTQLGTFEDHFLSLQRMFNNCEVVLGNLEITYVQKNYDLSFLKTIQEVAGYVLIALNAVEKIPLENLQIIRGNVLYENFYALSVLSNYDVNKTGVRELPMRNLLEILVGGVRFNNNPTLCNVETIQWKDIVDSAYLNNITIDNNSHPKSCEKCDSSCPNGSCWGPGPQNCQSLTKTICAQQCSGRCRGSSPSDCCHNQCAAGCTGPRESDCLVCRKFRDEATCKDTCPPLMLYNPTTYQMDVNPDGKYSFGATCVRKCPHNYVVTDHGSCVRSCNAETYEVEEDGVRKCKKCEGPCSKVCNGIGIGEFKDVLSINATNIKQFQNCTTISGDLHILPVAFKGDSFTNTPPLDPKELNILRTVKEISGFLLIQAWPENMTDLHAFEHLEIIRGRTKQHGQFSLAVVGLDITSLGLRSLKEISDGDVIISKNRQLCYANTINWNKLFGTKSQKSKITNNKDEKECRTLGHVCHELCSPDGCWGPKPSHCLSCRYVSRHKKCVEKCNILEGEPREYMENLKCLQCHPECLPQVMNQTCTGPGPDKCIECAHYIDGPHCVKTCPAGIMGENDTLVWKYADANKVCQRCHPNCTYGCEGPGLEGCPTPGNARI
;
A
#
# COMPACT_ATOMS: atom_id res chain seq x y z
N MET A 1 -51.76 51.11 -35.46
CA MET A 1 -51.19 52.18 -36.31
C MET A 1 -50.42 53.13 -35.41
N GLY A 2 -49.13 53.37 -35.70
CA GLY A 2 -48.27 54.30 -34.97
C GLY A 2 -46.89 53.71 -34.68
N LEU A 3 -45.90 54.07 -35.49
CA LEU A 3 -44.51 53.57 -35.51
C LEU A 3 -43.52 54.51 -34.77
N TYR A 4 -42.30 53.99 -34.54
CA TYR A 4 -40.99 54.65 -34.28
C TYR A 4 -40.77 55.14 -32.83
N GLY A 5 -39.58 55.04 -32.20
CA GLY A 5 -38.23 54.68 -32.65
C GLY A 5 -37.24 54.72 -31.47
N ALA A 6 -36.00 54.27 -31.70
CA ALA A 6 -34.95 54.05 -30.72
C ALA A 6 -34.14 55.31 -30.36
N ALA A 7 -33.72 55.40 -29.08
CA ALA A 7 -32.51 56.04 -28.52
C ALA A 7 -32.58 55.81 -27.00
N GLY A 8 -31.60 55.30 -26.27
CA GLY A 8 -30.21 55.72 -26.24
C GLY A 8 -29.89 56.25 -24.83
N ALA A 9 -29.36 55.34 -23.99
CA ALA A 9 -28.44 55.57 -22.88
C ALA A 9 -28.80 56.48 -21.67
N ALA A 10 -28.44 55.93 -20.51
CA ALA A 10 -27.84 56.56 -19.33
C ALA A 10 -28.68 56.61 -18.05
N VAL A 11 -27.97 56.28 -16.96
CA VAL A 11 -28.29 56.46 -15.53
C VAL A 11 -29.03 55.29 -14.87
N LEU A 12 -28.25 54.27 -14.47
CA LEU A 12 -28.40 53.57 -13.18
C LEU A 12 -27.21 52.63 -12.93
N VAL A 13 -26.05 53.22 -12.64
CA VAL A 13 -24.94 52.52 -11.97
C VAL A 13 -24.39 53.49 -10.94
N LEU A 14 -24.70 53.23 -9.66
CA LEU A 14 -23.93 53.63 -8.48
C LEU A 14 -24.72 53.17 -7.26
N LEU A 15 -24.54 51.91 -6.85
CA LEU A 15 -24.72 51.37 -5.50
C LEU A 15 -24.44 49.86 -5.51
N ALA A 16 -23.19 49.48 -5.81
CA ALA A 16 -22.67 48.14 -5.55
C ALA A 16 -21.14 48.25 -5.44
N GLY A 17 -20.66 48.76 -4.31
CA GLY A 17 -19.25 48.93 -4.04
C GLY A 17 -18.99 48.86 -2.55
N HIS A 18 -19.10 47.66 -1.98
CA HIS A 18 -18.37 47.18 -0.79
C HIS A 18 -18.76 45.73 -0.52
N PHE A 19 -18.38 44.82 -1.43
CA PHE A 19 -18.09 43.44 -1.06
C PHE A 19 -16.61 43.24 -1.32
N SER A 20 -15.84 43.21 -0.24
CA SER A 20 -14.45 42.79 -0.25
C SER A 20 -14.38 41.40 -0.87
N LEU A 21 -13.73 41.27 -2.03
CA LEU A 21 -13.30 39.97 -2.54
C LEU A 21 -12.31 39.39 -1.52
N SER A 22 -12.80 38.49 -0.68
CA SER A 22 -11.96 37.47 -0.06
C SER A 22 -11.31 36.69 -1.19
N SER A 23 -9.98 36.81 -1.32
CA SER A 23 -9.19 36.00 -2.24
C SER A 23 -9.42 34.52 -1.90
N ALA A 24 -10.21 33.83 -2.72
CA ALA A 24 -10.25 32.38 -2.69
C ALA A 24 -8.83 31.88 -2.96
N LEU A 25 -8.24 31.20 -1.98
CA LEU A 25 -6.90 30.63 -2.08
C LEU A 25 -6.90 29.64 -3.25
N GLU A 26 -6.16 29.93 -4.32
CA GLU A 26 -6.17 29.13 -5.54
C GLU A 26 -5.59 27.73 -5.26
N GLU A 27 -6.35 26.68 -5.57
CA GLU A 27 -5.92 25.31 -5.33
C GLU A 27 -4.83 24.92 -6.35
N LYS A 28 -3.63 24.56 -5.85
CA LYS A 28 -2.49 24.23 -6.72
C LYS A 28 -2.82 23.09 -7.68
N LYS A 29 -2.42 23.22 -8.95
CA LYS A 29 -2.63 22.17 -9.96
C LYS A 29 -1.73 20.96 -9.71
N VAL A 30 -2.35 19.78 -9.59
CA VAL A 30 -1.65 18.52 -9.31
C VAL A 30 -1.45 17.69 -10.57
N CYS A 31 -0.32 16.98 -10.66
CA CYS A 31 -0.09 15.94 -11.66
C CYS A 31 0.51 14.69 -11.03
N GLN A 32 0.42 13.56 -11.75
CA GLN A 32 0.79 12.26 -11.20
C GLN A 32 2.30 12.03 -11.12
N GLY A 33 3.06 12.58 -12.06
CA GLY A 33 4.45 12.20 -12.26
C GLY A 33 4.59 10.84 -12.92
N THR A 34 5.83 10.35 -12.98
CA THR A 34 6.20 9.14 -13.73
C THR A 34 7.02 8.18 -12.87
N SER A 35 7.21 6.95 -13.34
CA SER A 35 8.04 5.91 -12.69
C SER A 35 8.73 5.03 -13.73
N ASN A 36 9.17 5.64 -14.82
CA ASN A 36 9.82 4.99 -15.95
C ASN A 36 11.33 4.88 -15.77
N LYS A 37 11.91 5.57 -14.79
CA LYS A 37 13.37 5.61 -14.53
C LYS A 37 14.14 6.03 -15.78
N LEU A 38 14.88 5.11 -16.40
CA LEU A 38 15.66 5.33 -17.61
C LEU A 38 15.02 4.66 -18.84
N THR A 39 13.75 4.27 -18.78
CA THR A 39 13.04 3.71 -19.93
C THR A 39 12.60 4.81 -20.89
N GLN A 40 13.06 4.75 -22.13
CA GLN A 40 12.58 5.62 -23.21
C GLN A 40 11.21 5.16 -23.71
N LEU A 41 10.28 6.11 -23.90
CA LEU A 41 8.92 5.84 -24.41
C LEU A 41 8.85 6.24 -25.89
N GLY A 42 8.94 5.27 -26.79
CA GLY A 42 8.85 5.54 -28.23
C GLY A 42 10.03 6.36 -28.78
N THR A 43 9.76 7.20 -29.76
CA THR A 43 10.77 8.13 -30.31
C THR A 43 11.09 9.26 -29.33
N PHE A 44 12.15 10.04 -29.57
CA PHE A 44 12.45 11.21 -28.72
C PHE A 44 11.32 12.24 -28.71
N GLU A 45 10.62 12.39 -29.84
CA GLU A 45 9.47 13.30 -29.96
C GLU A 45 8.27 12.77 -29.17
N ASP A 46 7.94 11.48 -29.29
CA ASP A 46 6.86 10.87 -28.50
C ASP A 46 7.12 10.97 -26.99
N HIS A 47 8.36 10.73 -26.58
CA HIS A 47 8.79 10.84 -25.19
C HIS A 47 8.64 12.27 -24.67
N PHE A 48 9.10 13.27 -25.44
CA PHE A 48 8.95 14.68 -25.09
C PHE A 48 7.46 15.10 -25.02
N LEU A 49 6.63 14.70 -25.99
CA LEU A 49 5.21 15.01 -25.99
C LEU A 49 4.50 14.39 -24.78
N SER A 50 4.90 13.19 -24.36
CA SER A 50 4.41 12.55 -23.13
C SER A 50 4.80 13.35 -21.88
N LEU A 51 6.07 13.77 -21.79
CA LEU A 51 6.59 14.63 -20.72
C LEU A 51 5.79 15.93 -20.63
N GLN A 52 5.62 16.62 -21.76
CA GLN A 52 4.87 17.87 -21.84
C GLN A 52 3.42 17.67 -21.42
N ARG A 53 2.72 16.63 -21.92
CA ARG A 53 1.34 16.34 -21.53
C ARG A 53 1.19 16.08 -20.03
N MET A 54 2.17 15.40 -19.41
CA MET A 54 2.13 15.07 -17.98
C MET A 54 2.32 16.30 -17.09
N PHE A 55 3.25 17.18 -17.44
CA PHE A 55 3.72 18.27 -16.58
C PHE A 55 3.26 19.66 -17.01
N ASN A 56 2.53 19.81 -18.11
CA ASN A 56 2.00 21.09 -18.54
C ASN A 56 1.03 21.68 -17.51
N ASN A 57 1.31 22.90 -17.03
CA ASN A 57 0.58 23.59 -15.97
C ASN A 57 0.53 22.83 -14.63
N CYS A 58 1.48 21.93 -14.36
CA CYS A 58 1.55 21.21 -13.09
C CYS A 58 2.37 22.01 -12.05
N GLU A 59 1.82 22.18 -10.86
CA GLU A 59 2.51 22.84 -9.74
C GLU A 59 2.96 21.85 -8.68
N VAL A 60 2.22 20.75 -8.49
CA VAL A 60 2.53 19.71 -7.49
C VAL A 60 2.55 18.33 -8.15
N VAL A 61 3.72 17.69 -8.15
CA VAL A 61 3.91 16.31 -8.64
C VAL A 61 3.70 15.33 -7.50
N LEU A 62 2.65 14.51 -7.56
CA LEU A 62 2.29 13.53 -6.52
C LEU A 62 3.22 12.30 -6.50
N GLY A 63 3.88 12.00 -7.61
CA GLY A 63 4.87 10.94 -7.76
C GLY A 63 6.26 11.51 -7.99
N ASN A 64 6.97 11.01 -9.01
CA ASN A 64 8.32 11.44 -9.34
C ASN A 64 8.33 12.37 -10.56
N LEU A 65 9.31 13.26 -10.61
CA LEU A 65 9.61 14.08 -11.77
C LEU A 65 10.81 13.49 -12.52
N GLU A 66 10.56 12.85 -13.66
CA GLU A 66 11.61 12.26 -14.49
C GLU A 66 11.72 13.02 -15.81
N ILE A 67 12.84 13.70 -16.01
CA ILE A 67 13.18 14.44 -17.22
C ILE A 67 14.32 13.69 -17.88
N THR A 68 13.99 12.91 -18.90
CA THR A 68 14.96 12.04 -19.59
C THR A 68 14.91 12.20 -21.09
N TYR A 69 16.02 11.90 -21.77
CA TYR A 69 16.10 11.80 -23.23
C TYR A 69 15.69 13.06 -24.01
N VAL A 70 15.62 14.23 -23.37
CA VAL A 70 15.23 15.49 -24.04
C VAL A 70 16.37 15.96 -24.94
N GLN A 71 16.09 16.09 -26.22
CA GLN A 71 17.08 16.50 -27.23
C GLN A 71 17.29 18.03 -27.25
N LYS A 72 18.29 18.47 -28.02
CA LYS A 72 18.53 19.90 -28.28
C LYS A 72 17.29 20.56 -28.90
N ASN A 73 17.13 21.86 -28.63
CA ASN A 73 16.08 22.74 -29.18
C ASN A 73 14.64 22.46 -28.72
N TYR A 74 14.41 21.49 -27.84
CA TYR A 74 13.09 21.31 -27.22
C TYR A 74 12.83 22.37 -26.14
N ASP A 75 11.60 22.90 -26.10
CA ASP A 75 11.19 23.87 -25.10
C ASP A 75 10.65 23.20 -23.83
N LEU A 76 11.35 23.41 -22.71
CA LEU A 76 10.97 22.92 -21.39
C LEU A 76 10.34 24.01 -20.49
N SER A 77 9.88 25.13 -21.07
CA SER A 77 9.30 26.27 -20.34
C SER A 77 8.14 25.90 -19.42
N PHE A 78 7.36 24.87 -19.76
CA PHE A 78 6.24 24.36 -18.97
C PHE A 78 6.66 23.87 -17.56
N LEU A 79 7.93 23.45 -17.38
CA LEU A 79 8.46 23.00 -16.10
C LEU A 79 8.58 24.13 -15.06
N LYS A 80 8.56 25.40 -15.49
CA LYS A 80 8.60 26.56 -14.57
C LYS A 80 7.42 26.59 -13.60
N THR A 81 6.31 25.92 -13.91
CA THR A 81 5.13 25.90 -13.04
C THR A 81 5.30 25.00 -11.82
N ILE A 82 6.22 24.02 -11.87
CA ILE A 82 6.41 23.03 -10.82
C ILE A 82 7.02 23.68 -9.57
N GLN A 83 6.38 23.47 -8.42
CA GLN A 83 6.78 23.96 -7.11
C GLN A 83 7.09 22.84 -6.13
N GLU A 84 6.40 21.70 -6.20
CA GLU A 84 6.59 20.61 -5.23
C GLU A 84 6.67 19.26 -5.93
N VAL A 85 7.60 18.41 -5.51
CA VAL A 85 7.70 17.01 -5.94
C VAL A 85 7.64 16.10 -4.72
N ALA A 86 6.66 15.20 -4.68
CA ALA A 86 6.45 14.31 -3.54
C ALA A 86 7.45 13.13 -3.51
N GLY A 87 7.77 12.56 -4.67
CA GLY A 87 8.76 11.49 -4.82
C GLY A 87 10.19 12.03 -4.99
N TYR A 88 10.90 11.52 -6.00
CA TYR A 88 12.23 12.00 -6.40
C TYR A 88 12.20 12.83 -7.69
N VAL A 89 13.31 13.52 -7.95
CA VAL A 89 13.61 14.22 -9.21
C VAL A 89 14.79 13.50 -9.91
N LEU A 90 14.56 13.02 -11.12
CA LEU A 90 15.57 12.39 -11.97
C LEU A 90 15.74 13.22 -13.24
N ILE A 91 16.96 13.66 -13.51
CA ILE A 91 17.34 14.40 -14.70
C ILE A 91 18.48 13.63 -15.36
N ALA A 92 18.19 12.84 -16.38
CA ALA A 92 19.19 11.95 -16.96
C ALA A 92 19.16 11.86 -18.48
N LEU A 93 20.33 11.72 -19.10
CA LEU A 93 20.47 11.44 -20.54
C LEU A 93 19.85 12.54 -21.42
N ASN A 94 19.89 13.79 -20.96
CA ASN A 94 19.38 14.94 -21.71
C ASN A 94 20.51 15.66 -22.47
N ALA A 95 20.19 16.14 -23.67
CA ALA A 95 21.07 16.95 -24.51
C ALA A 95 20.63 18.42 -24.61
N VAL A 96 19.50 18.80 -23.98
CA VAL A 96 19.04 20.19 -23.87
C VAL A 96 20.02 21.04 -23.05
N GLU A 97 20.14 22.33 -23.36
CA GLU A 97 21.08 23.23 -22.68
C GLU A 97 20.56 23.70 -21.29
N LYS A 98 19.24 23.92 -21.17
CA LYS A 98 18.62 24.49 -19.96
C LYS A 98 17.38 23.71 -19.53
N ILE A 99 17.29 23.41 -18.23
CA ILE A 99 16.11 22.79 -17.62
C ILE A 99 15.54 23.74 -16.55
N PRO A 100 14.45 24.49 -16.85
CA PRO A 100 14.03 25.63 -16.04
C PRO A 100 13.11 25.23 -14.87
N LEU A 101 13.67 24.57 -13.85
CA LEU A 101 12.99 24.24 -12.59
C LEU A 101 13.09 25.38 -11.56
N GLU A 102 12.85 26.60 -12.01
CA GLU A 102 13.11 27.84 -11.26
C GLU A 102 12.24 28.01 -10.00
N ASN A 103 11.03 27.43 -10.01
CA ASN A 103 10.05 27.57 -8.92
C ASN A 103 9.94 26.33 -8.04
N LEU A 104 10.73 25.28 -8.28
CA LEU A 104 10.74 24.08 -7.46
C LEU A 104 11.23 24.43 -6.05
N GLN A 105 10.37 24.30 -5.04
CA GLN A 105 10.62 24.68 -3.65
C GLN A 105 11.10 23.51 -2.79
N ILE A 106 10.49 22.35 -2.99
CA ILE A 106 10.67 21.17 -2.13
C ILE A 106 10.68 19.87 -2.93
N ILE A 107 11.54 18.94 -2.52
CA ILE A 107 11.46 17.53 -2.89
C ILE A 107 11.24 16.73 -1.60
N ARG A 108 10.08 16.06 -1.49
CA ARG A 108 9.70 15.38 -0.23
C ARG A 108 10.42 14.04 -0.05
N GLY A 109 10.75 13.34 -1.14
CA GLY A 109 11.51 12.08 -1.05
C GLY A 109 10.70 10.90 -0.51
N ASN A 110 9.37 10.89 -0.71
CA ASN A 110 8.51 9.75 -0.33
C ASN A 110 8.90 8.45 -1.06
N VAL A 111 9.52 8.60 -2.24
CA VAL A 111 10.13 7.54 -3.04
C VAL A 111 11.51 8.04 -3.46
N LEU A 112 12.52 7.16 -3.43
CA LEU A 112 13.90 7.50 -3.75
C LEU A 112 14.39 6.76 -5.00
N TYR A 113 15.16 7.44 -5.84
CA TYR A 113 15.86 6.82 -6.95
C TYR A 113 17.04 5.98 -6.42
N GLU A 114 17.18 4.76 -6.94
CA GLU A 114 18.13 3.75 -6.45
C GLU A 114 18.04 3.50 -4.93
N ASN A 115 16.90 3.79 -4.30
CA ASN A 115 16.66 3.70 -2.85
C ASN A 115 17.43 4.70 -1.97
N PHE A 116 18.24 5.61 -2.54
CA PHE A 116 19.08 6.53 -1.76
C PHE A 116 18.86 8.01 -2.08
N TYR A 117 18.49 8.35 -3.31
CA TYR A 117 18.57 9.73 -3.79
C TYR A 117 17.20 10.32 -4.07
N ALA A 118 16.96 11.52 -3.55
CA ALA A 118 15.78 12.33 -3.87
C ALA A 118 16.03 13.23 -5.09
N LEU A 119 17.28 13.59 -5.36
CA LEU A 119 17.69 14.31 -6.56
C LEU A 119 18.84 13.57 -7.24
N SER A 120 18.66 13.20 -8.51
CA SER A 120 19.68 12.54 -9.32
C SER A 120 19.81 13.23 -10.68
N VAL A 121 21.00 13.76 -10.98
CA VAL A 121 21.33 14.43 -12.23
C VAL A 121 22.48 13.69 -12.90
N LEU A 122 22.18 12.90 -13.93
CA LEU A 122 23.05 11.82 -14.41
C LEU A 122 23.27 11.89 -15.93
N SER A 123 24.53 11.90 -16.37
CA SER A 123 24.89 11.67 -17.78
C SER A 123 24.16 12.59 -18.78
N ASN A 124 24.02 13.87 -18.46
CA ASN A 124 23.31 14.84 -19.32
C ASN A 124 24.26 15.45 -20.38
N TYR A 125 24.64 14.64 -21.36
CA TYR A 125 25.46 15.04 -22.50
C TYR A 125 25.18 14.20 -23.74
N ASP A 126 25.40 14.78 -24.92
CA ASP A 126 25.34 14.10 -26.21
C ASP A 126 26.70 13.52 -26.61
N VAL A 127 26.78 12.93 -27.80
CA VAL A 127 28.03 12.34 -28.35
C VAL A 127 29.19 13.35 -28.38
N ASN A 128 28.90 14.64 -28.53
CA ASN A 128 29.90 15.72 -28.56
C ASN A 128 30.26 16.26 -27.16
N LYS A 129 29.82 15.59 -26.08
CA LYS A 129 29.94 16.05 -24.69
C LYS A 129 29.28 17.41 -24.45
N THR A 130 28.24 17.73 -25.21
CA THR A 130 27.41 18.92 -25.01
C THR A 130 26.04 18.52 -24.46
N GLY A 131 25.52 19.24 -23.48
CA GLY A 131 24.22 18.92 -22.90
C GLY A 131 23.78 19.97 -21.91
N VAL A 132 23.26 19.52 -20.77
CA VAL A 132 22.72 20.43 -19.75
C VAL A 132 23.84 21.30 -19.19
N ARG A 133 23.67 22.62 -19.34
CA ARG A 133 24.58 23.65 -18.86
C ARG A 133 23.98 24.43 -17.70
N GLU A 134 22.70 24.79 -17.82
CA GLU A 134 21.97 25.56 -16.82
C GLU A 134 20.87 24.72 -16.15
N LEU A 135 20.95 24.60 -14.83
CA LEU A 135 19.92 23.97 -14.00
C LEU A 135 19.47 24.93 -12.88
N PRO A 136 18.76 26.02 -13.22
CA PRO A 136 18.40 27.05 -12.24
C PRO A 136 17.30 26.56 -11.29
N MET A 137 17.67 25.96 -10.16
CA MET A 137 16.75 25.57 -9.08
C MET A 137 16.78 26.57 -7.92
N ARG A 138 16.71 27.87 -8.24
CA ARG A 138 16.92 28.97 -7.27
C ARG A 138 15.97 28.96 -6.06
N ASN A 139 14.79 28.36 -6.20
CA ASN A 139 13.82 28.24 -5.12
C ASN A 139 13.89 26.91 -4.37
N LEU A 140 14.79 25.98 -4.73
CA LEU A 140 14.90 24.68 -4.06
C LEU A 140 15.62 24.87 -2.72
N LEU A 141 14.83 24.90 -1.65
CA LEU A 141 15.32 25.18 -0.29
C LEU A 141 15.17 23.97 0.66
N GLU A 142 14.45 22.93 0.24
CA GLU A 142 14.17 21.77 1.09
C GLU A 142 14.21 20.43 0.33
N ILE A 143 14.97 19.48 0.88
CA ILE A 143 14.86 18.05 0.57
C ILE A 143 14.62 17.32 1.91
N LEU A 144 13.40 16.82 2.11
CA LEU A 144 13.01 16.23 3.41
C LEU A 144 13.66 14.88 3.67
N VAL A 145 13.69 14.01 2.65
CA VAL A 145 14.20 12.64 2.73
C VAL A 145 15.03 12.34 1.50
N GLY A 146 16.22 11.73 1.70
CA GLY A 146 17.07 11.25 0.61
C GLY A 146 18.28 12.15 0.30
N GLY A 147 19.29 11.54 -0.31
CA GLY A 147 20.52 12.20 -0.72
C GLY A 147 20.44 12.87 -2.10
N VAL A 148 21.59 13.36 -2.56
CA VAL A 148 21.73 14.08 -3.83
C VAL A 148 22.87 13.47 -4.64
N ARG A 149 22.63 13.19 -5.92
CA ARG A 149 23.64 12.61 -6.83
C ARG A 149 23.79 13.43 -8.10
N PHE A 150 24.98 13.92 -8.35
CA PHE A 150 25.40 14.54 -9.61
C PHE A 150 26.56 13.72 -10.19
N ASN A 151 26.36 13.13 -11.37
CA ASN A 151 27.35 12.26 -11.99
C ASN A 151 27.36 12.48 -13.51
N ASN A 152 28.56 12.62 -14.10
CA ASN A 152 28.78 12.74 -15.54
C ASN A 152 27.96 13.85 -16.23
N ASN A 153 28.04 15.10 -15.73
CA ASN A 153 27.42 16.25 -16.38
C ASN A 153 28.49 17.24 -16.86
N PRO A 154 29.13 16.99 -18.02
CA PRO A 154 30.37 17.66 -18.38
C PRO A 154 30.24 19.16 -18.68
N THR A 155 29.04 19.65 -18.97
CA THR A 155 28.75 21.05 -19.30
C THR A 155 28.06 21.82 -18.18
N LEU A 156 27.68 21.16 -17.08
CA LEU A 156 26.89 21.78 -16.01
C LEU A 156 27.73 22.84 -15.27
N CYS A 157 27.13 24.01 -15.03
CA CYS A 157 27.78 25.12 -14.34
C CYS A 157 27.11 25.44 -12.99
N ASN A 158 27.89 26.04 -12.07
CA ASN A 158 27.49 26.69 -10.82
C ASN A 158 26.95 25.77 -9.70
N VAL A 159 26.40 24.61 -10.00
CA VAL A 159 25.83 23.68 -9.00
C VAL A 159 26.86 23.22 -7.97
N GLU A 160 28.14 23.17 -8.33
CA GLU A 160 29.26 22.89 -7.43
C GLU A 160 29.42 23.91 -6.30
N THR A 161 28.85 25.11 -6.46
CA THR A 161 28.90 26.20 -5.47
C THR A 161 27.82 26.09 -4.40
N ILE A 162 26.82 25.22 -4.59
CA ILE A 162 25.64 25.12 -3.73
C ILE A 162 25.98 24.53 -2.36
N GLN A 163 25.53 25.21 -1.31
CA GLN A 163 25.64 24.77 0.07
C GLN A 163 24.50 23.80 0.41
N TRP A 164 24.67 22.52 0.02
CA TRP A 164 23.67 21.48 0.21
C TRP A 164 23.26 21.21 1.66
N LYS A 165 24.11 21.58 2.64
CA LYS A 165 23.79 21.48 4.08
C LYS A 165 22.58 22.33 4.49
N ASP A 166 22.27 23.37 3.71
CA ASP A 166 21.07 24.19 3.94
C ASP A 166 19.80 23.51 3.39
N ILE A 167 19.92 22.74 2.30
CA ILE A 167 18.78 22.16 1.58
C ILE A 167 18.42 20.77 2.11
N VAL A 168 19.43 19.90 2.29
CA VAL A 168 19.26 18.49 2.64
C VAL A 168 19.17 18.31 4.15
N ASP A 169 18.34 17.37 4.60
CA ASP A 169 18.32 17.00 6.02
C ASP A 169 19.67 16.42 6.49
N SER A 170 20.06 16.75 7.73
CA SER A 170 21.30 16.30 8.35
C SER A 170 21.50 14.78 8.29
N ALA A 171 20.42 14.00 8.36
CA ALA A 171 20.46 12.54 8.31
C ALA A 171 20.98 11.99 6.96
N TYR A 172 20.88 12.76 5.87
CA TYR A 172 21.22 12.30 4.52
C TYR A 172 22.45 12.99 3.92
N LEU A 173 23.18 13.81 4.69
CA LEU A 173 24.37 14.53 4.19
C LEU A 173 25.49 13.58 3.72
N ASN A 174 25.61 12.40 4.31
CA ASN A 174 26.57 11.38 3.90
C ASN A 174 26.25 10.75 2.53
N ASN A 175 25.02 10.96 2.04
CA ASN A 175 24.53 10.41 0.77
C ASN A 175 24.57 11.48 -0.35
N ILE A 176 25.42 12.49 -0.22
CA ILE A 176 25.65 13.49 -1.26
C ILE A 176 26.88 13.07 -2.07
N THR A 177 26.69 12.85 -3.36
CA THR A 177 27.74 12.46 -4.31
C THR A 177 27.73 13.43 -5.50
N ILE A 178 28.80 14.20 -5.66
CA ILE A 178 28.92 15.20 -6.73
C ILE A 178 30.26 14.98 -7.43
N ASP A 179 30.22 14.39 -8.63
CA ASP A 179 31.41 14.16 -9.44
C ASP A 179 31.84 15.46 -10.14
N ASN A 180 32.93 16.05 -9.67
CA ASN A 180 33.44 17.36 -10.08
C ASN A 180 34.31 17.31 -11.36
N ASN A 181 34.16 16.28 -12.20
CA ASN A 181 35.15 15.87 -13.19
C ASN A 181 35.35 16.81 -14.39
N SER A 182 34.63 17.91 -14.49
CA SER A 182 34.92 18.95 -15.48
C SER A 182 34.21 20.23 -15.12
N HIS A 183 34.92 21.20 -14.53
CA HIS A 183 34.50 22.59 -14.61
C HIS A 183 34.71 23.03 -16.06
N PRO A 184 33.66 23.28 -16.85
CA PRO A 184 33.83 23.89 -18.16
C PRO A 184 34.57 25.22 -17.98
N LYS A 185 35.66 25.45 -18.72
CA LYS A 185 36.41 26.72 -18.66
C LYS A 185 35.57 27.96 -19.02
N SER A 186 34.34 27.76 -19.52
CA SER A 186 33.40 28.76 -20.01
C SER A 186 32.19 29.01 -19.09
N CYS A 187 32.19 28.58 -17.84
CA CYS A 187 31.11 28.92 -16.90
C CYS A 187 31.19 30.37 -16.44
N GLU A 188 30.04 31.05 -16.39
CA GLU A 188 29.92 32.39 -15.82
C GLU A 188 30.00 32.32 -14.28
N LYS A 189 30.62 33.35 -13.68
CA LYS A 189 30.76 33.42 -12.22
C LYS A 189 29.44 33.83 -11.58
N CYS A 190 29.22 33.36 -10.36
CA CYS A 190 28.14 33.85 -9.50
C CYS A 190 28.26 35.36 -9.28
N ASP A 191 27.11 36.01 -9.09
CA ASP A 191 27.06 37.43 -8.74
C ASP A 191 27.77 37.69 -7.39
N SER A 192 28.38 38.86 -7.25
CA SER A 192 29.08 39.27 -6.02
C SER A 192 28.18 39.35 -4.78
N SER A 193 26.87 39.48 -4.97
CA SER A 193 25.88 39.51 -3.88
C SER A 193 25.54 38.12 -3.32
N CYS A 194 25.96 37.03 -3.97
CA CYS A 194 25.58 35.69 -3.55
C CYS A 194 26.32 35.27 -2.26
N PRO A 195 25.60 34.69 -1.26
CA PRO A 195 26.19 34.31 0.00
C PRO A 195 27.24 33.21 -0.20
N ASN A 196 28.46 33.44 0.28
CA ASN A 196 29.62 32.57 0.07
C ASN A 196 29.91 32.22 -1.40
N GLY A 197 29.43 33.04 -2.35
CA GLY A 197 29.54 32.77 -3.78
C GLY A 197 28.68 31.60 -4.27
N SER A 198 27.65 31.19 -3.52
CA SER A 198 26.75 30.09 -3.88
C SER A 198 25.61 30.55 -4.81
N CYS A 199 25.52 29.99 -6.01
CA CYS A 199 24.46 30.29 -6.97
C CYS A 199 24.07 29.09 -7.85
N TRP A 200 22.84 29.11 -8.37
CA TRP A 200 22.33 28.13 -9.34
C TRP A 200 22.60 28.50 -10.80
N GLY A 201 23.17 29.68 -11.05
CA GLY A 201 23.43 30.24 -12.37
C GLY A 201 23.81 31.72 -12.30
N PRO A 202 24.02 32.39 -13.45
CA PRO A 202 24.45 33.78 -13.48
C PRO A 202 23.35 34.78 -13.05
N GLY A 203 23.77 35.92 -12.52
CA GLY A 203 22.91 37.02 -12.08
C GLY A 203 22.38 36.90 -10.64
N PRO A 204 21.99 38.03 -10.01
CA PRO A 204 21.62 38.08 -8.59
C PRO A 204 20.37 37.28 -8.25
N GLN A 205 19.46 37.08 -9.21
CA GLN A 205 18.25 36.29 -9.04
C GLN A 205 18.51 34.79 -8.84
N ASN A 206 19.71 34.30 -9.16
CA ASN A 206 20.08 32.89 -9.05
C ASN A 206 20.96 32.60 -7.82
N CYS A 207 21.20 33.60 -6.95
CA CYS A 207 21.88 33.36 -5.68
C CYS A 207 21.10 32.37 -4.82
N GLN A 208 21.82 31.48 -4.14
CA GLN A 208 21.20 30.55 -3.20
C GLN A 208 20.68 31.33 -1.99
N SER A 209 19.38 31.20 -1.71
CA SER A 209 18.81 31.69 -0.45
C SER A 209 19.07 30.67 0.66
N LEU A 210 19.49 31.13 1.84
CA LEU A 210 19.79 30.26 2.99
C LEU A 210 18.71 30.42 4.06
N THR A 211 18.13 29.31 4.52
CA THR A 211 17.02 29.32 5.48
C THR A 211 17.19 28.32 6.63
N LYS A 212 18.36 27.69 6.77
CA LYS A 212 18.67 26.72 7.84
C LYS A 212 20.01 26.97 8.52
N THR A 213 21.06 27.15 7.73
CA THR A 213 22.45 27.31 8.21
C THR A 213 22.72 28.66 8.85
N ILE A 214 21.93 29.68 8.51
CA ILE A 214 22.08 31.04 9.05
C ILE A 214 21.23 31.30 10.30
N CYS A 215 20.43 30.30 10.73
CA CYS A 215 19.43 30.48 11.77
C CYS A 215 20.03 30.57 13.17
N ALA A 216 19.31 31.22 14.08
CA ALA A 216 19.64 31.23 15.50
C ALA A 216 19.54 29.81 16.10
N GLN A 217 20.34 29.52 17.13
CA GLN A 217 20.38 28.20 17.77
C GLN A 217 19.03 27.78 18.41
N GLN A 218 18.17 28.74 18.76
CA GLN A 218 16.86 28.49 19.35
C GLN A 218 15.81 28.07 18.31
N CYS A 219 16.08 28.21 17.00
CA CYS A 219 15.12 27.84 15.97
C CYS A 219 15.00 26.31 15.89
N SER A 220 13.76 25.80 15.88
CA SER A 220 13.47 24.36 15.75
C SER A 220 13.63 23.83 14.31
N GLY A 221 13.91 24.69 13.34
CA GLY A 221 13.94 24.33 11.92
C GLY A 221 14.42 25.47 11.05
N ARG A 222 13.53 26.02 10.22
CA ARG A 222 13.83 27.07 9.23
C ARG A 222 13.75 28.48 9.85
N CYS A 223 14.32 29.47 9.16
CA CYS A 223 14.24 30.88 9.53
C CYS A 223 14.23 31.81 8.30
N ARG A 224 13.88 33.08 8.53
CA ARG A 224 13.98 34.18 7.54
C ARG A 224 15.28 34.97 7.65
N GLY A 225 16.01 34.80 8.76
CA GLY A 225 17.16 35.59 9.13
C GLY A 225 17.85 35.00 10.36
N SER A 226 18.92 35.65 10.83
CA SER A 226 19.77 35.17 11.91
C SER A 226 19.29 35.52 13.32
N SER A 227 18.26 36.35 13.46
CA SER A 227 17.68 36.69 14.76
C SER A 227 16.75 35.59 15.27
N PRO A 228 16.66 35.34 16.59
CA PRO A 228 15.63 34.45 17.16
C PRO A 228 14.19 34.86 16.81
N SER A 229 13.92 36.13 16.51
CA SER A 229 12.62 36.61 16.03
C SER A 229 12.26 36.15 14.61
N ASP A 230 13.24 35.65 13.87
CA ASP A 230 13.09 35.22 12.47
C ASP A 230 12.86 33.72 12.33
N CYS A 231 12.76 32.98 13.44
CA CYS A 231 12.44 31.56 13.42
C CYS A 231 11.05 31.32 12.81
N CYS A 232 10.97 30.33 11.92
CA CYS A 232 9.72 29.88 11.34
C CYS A 232 9.01 28.89 12.28
N HIS A 233 7.71 28.68 12.03
CA HIS A 233 6.96 27.61 12.69
C HIS A 233 7.57 26.23 12.40
N ASN A 234 7.45 25.29 13.34
CA ASN A 234 8.04 23.94 13.21
C ASN A 234 7.44 23.12 12.04
N GLN A 235 6.21 23.44 11.63
CA GLN A 235 5.53 22.84 10.48
C GLN A 235 5.90 23.49 9.13
N CYS A 236 6.78 24.51 9.11
CA CYS A 236 7.26 25.09 7.87
C CYS A 236 8.41 24.26 7.27
N ALA A 237 8.37 24.11 5.95
CA ALA A 237 9.46 23.64 5.10
C ALA A 237 9.92 24.76 4.18
N ALA A 238 11.18 24.70 3.71
CA ALA A 238 11.83 25.69 2.85
C ALA A 238 12.04 27.09 3.47
N GLY A 239 11.07 27.64 4.18
CA GLY A 239 11.10 28.96 4.82
C GLY A 239 9.71 29.44 5.23
N CYS A 240 9.60 30.71 5.62
CA CYS A 240 8.35 31.34 6.01
C CYS A 240 8.35 32.85 5.68
N THR A 241 7.18 33.48 5.73
CA THR A 241 7.02 34.95 5.68
C THR A 241 6.84 35.55 7.08
N GLY A 242 6.49 34.72 8.07
CA GLY A 242 6.26 35.07 9.48
C GLY A 242 6.36 33.83 10.40
N PRO A 243 6.17 33.99 11.73
CA PRO A 243 6.43 32.93 12.69
C PRO A 243 5.27 31.92 12.85
N ARG A 244 4.10 32.15 12.24
CA ARG A 244 2.92 31.29 12.42
C ARG A 244 2.90 30.13 11.42
N GLU A 245 2.13 29.10 11.73
CA GLU A 245 1.85 27.97 10.84
C GLU A 245 1.13 28.34 9.54
N SER A 246 0.46 29.51 9.50
CA SER A 246 -0.14 30.09 8.30
C SER A 246 0.85 30.80 7.39
N ASP A 247 2.05 31.10 7.89
CA ASP A 247 3.03 31.95 7.22
C ASP A 247 4.13 31.12 6.53
N CYS A 248 4.00 29.79 6.50
CA CYS A 248 4.96 28.92 5.87
C CYS A 248 4.95 29.08 4.34
N LEU A 249 6.13 29.02 3.71
CA LEU A 249 6.21 28.96 2.24
C LEU A 249 5.64 27.63 1.72
N VAL A 250 6.02 26.53 2.37
CA VAL A 250 5.49 25.19 2.11
C VAL A 250 5.30 24.45 3.42
N CYS A 251 4.26 23.62 3.52
CA CYS A 251 4.04 22.79 4.70
C CYS A 251 4.97 21.58 4.70
N ARG A 252 5.63 21.36 5.84
CA ARG A 252 6.52 20.22 6.09
C ARG A 252 5.77 18.89 5.96
N LYS A 253 4.61 18.78 6.60
CA LYS A 253 3.74 17.59 6.53
C LYS A 253 2.48 17.84 5.71
N PHE A 254 1.43 18.39 6.31
CA PHE A 254 0.15 18.61 5.63
C PHE A 254 -0.24 20.08 5.59
N ARG A 255 -0.84 20.49 4.47
CA ARG A 255 -1.53 21.76 4.32
C ARG A 255 -3.02 21.55 4.53
N ASP A 256 -3.56 22.13 5.60
CA ASP A 256 -4.99 22.22 5.86
C ASP A 256 -5.45 23.64 5.56
N GLU A 257 -6.01 23.83 4.38
CA GLU A 257 -6.39 25.14 3.83
C GLU A 257 -5.20 26.12 3.81
N ALA A 258 -5.19 27.11 4.70
CA ALA A 258 -4.15 28.12 4.82
C ALA A 258 -3.09 27.80 5.90
N THR A 259 -3.22 26.69 6.62
CA THR A 259 -2.36 26.35 7.76
C THR A 259 -1.58 25.07 7.55
N CYS A 260 -0.36 25.00 8.09
CA CYS A 260 0.44 23.79 8.08
C CYS A 260 0.24 22.98 9.37
N LYS A 261 -0.21 21.74 9.23
CA LYS A 261 -0.49 20.82 10.34
C LYS A 261 0.36 19.55 10.26
N ASP A 262 0.58 18.96 11.43
CA ASP A 262 1.36 17.72 11.56
C ASP A 262 0.60 16.50 11.02
N THR A 263 -0.72 16.47 11.23
CA THR A 263 -1.66 15.46 10.74
C THR A 263 -2.94 16.14 10.25
N CYS A 264 -3.65 15.52 9.31
CA CYS A 264 -4.99 15.99 8.96
C CYS A 264 -5.98 15.73 10.10
N PRO A 265 -7.04 16.55 10.23
CA PRO A 265 -8.13 16.32 11.17
C PRO A 265 -8.64 14.87 11.08
N PRO A 266 -8.60 14.10 12.18
CA PRO A 266 -8.92 12.68 12.14
C PRO A 266 -10.38 12.46 11.78
N LEU A 267 -10.68 11.36 11.08
CA LEU A 267 -12.04 11.03 10.62
C LEU A 267 -12.96 10.57 11.76
N MET A 268 -12.37 10.10 12.86
CA MET A 268 -13.08 9.63 14.04
C MET A 268 -12.51 10.31 15.29
N LEU A 269 -13.38 10.70 16.21
CA LEU A 269 -13.03 11.26 17.52
C LEU A 269 -13.41 10.28 18.61
N TYR A 270 -12.58 10.18 19.64
CA TYR A 270 -12.94 9.42 20.82
C TYR A 270 -13.96 10.22 21.63
N ASN A 271 -15.16 9.68 21.80
CA ASN A 271 -16.17 10.25 22.67
C ASN A 271 -15.97 9.71 24.09
N PRO A 272 -15.51 10.55 25.01
CA PRO A 272 -15.10 10.04 26.30
C PRO A 272 -16.29 9.80 27.25
N THR A 273 -17.52 10.06 26.82
CA THR A 273 -18.78 9.76 27.54
C THR A 273 -19.29 8.37 27.19
N THR A 274 -19.23 8.01 25.90
CA THR A 274 -19.68 6.70 25.39
C THR A 274 -18.54 5.67 25.34
N TYR A 275 -17.29 6.12 25.44
CA TYR A 275 -16.08 5.30 25.27
C TYR A 275 -15.96 4.69 23.86
N GLN A 276 -16.62 5.30 22.88
CA GLN A 276 -16.63 4.86 21.48
C GLN A 276 -15.94 5.88 20.57
N MET A 277 -15.64 5.45 19.36
CA MET A 277 -15.17 6.32 18.29
C MET A 277 -16.36 6.83 17.49
N ASP A 278 -16.60 8.14 17.53
CA ASP A 278 -17.66 8.83 16.78
C ASP A 278 -17.08 9.50 15.53
N VAL A 279 -17.92 9.69 14.50
CA VAL A 279 -17.47 10.35 13.26
C VAL A 279 -17.17 11.82 13.53
N ASN A 280 -15.99 12.29 13.10
CA ASN A 280 -15.63 13.71 13.17
C ASN A 280 -16.30 14.50 12.03
N PRO A 281 -17.17 15.48 12.30
CA PRO A 281 -17.75 16.34 11.27
C PRO A 281 -16.69 17.15 10.50
N ASP A 282 -15.59 17.49 11.16
CA ASP A 282 -14.46 18.25 10.59
C ASP A 282 -13.33 17.34 10.09
N GLY A 283 -13.55 16.02 10.07
CA GLY A 283 -12.59 15.04 9.58
C GLY A 283 -12.22 15.29 8.12
N LYS A 284 -10.91 15.23 7.82
CA LYS A 284 -10.39 15.40 6.47
C LYS A 284 -9.47 14.24 6.10
N TYR A 285 -9.54 13.82 4.85
CA TYR A 285 -8.64 12.84 4.26
C TYR A 285 -7.32 13.48 3.88
N SER A 286 -6.22 12.73 3.96
CA SER A 286 -4.93 13.17 3.45
C SER A 286 -4.80 12.82 1.96
N PHE A 287 -4.62 13.83 1.10
CA PHE A 287 -4.32 13.67 -0.32
C PHE A 287 -2.94 14.22 -0.65
N GLY A 288 -1.95 13.34 -0.77
CA GLY A 288 -0.55 13.76 -0.84
C GLY A 288 -0.17 14.53 0.43
N ALA A 289 0.20 15.80 0.29
CA ALA A 289 0.53 16.70 1.40
C ALA A 289 -0.58 17.71 1.73
N THR A 290 -1.83 17.48 1.32
CA THR A 290 -2.98 18.35 1.62
C THR A 290 -4.10 17.61 2.34
N CYS A 291 -4.90 18.33 3.12
CA CYS A 291 -6.08 17.80 3.79
C CYS A 291 -7.35 18.19 3.01
N VAL A 292 -8.17 17.19 2.63
CA VAL A 292 -9.36 17.37 1.80
C VAL A 292 -10.59 16.73 2.44
N ARG A 293 -11.76 17.36 2.32
CA ARG A 293 -13.02 16.82 2.87
C ARG A 293 -13.52 15.57 2.13
N LYS A 294 -13.20 15.46 0.84
CA LYS A 294 -13.54 14.32 -0.01
C LYS A 294 -12.34 13.98 -0.88
N CYS A 295 -12.07 12.69 -1.06
CA CYS A 295 -11.06 12.28 -2.02
C CYS A 295 -11.48 12.66 -3.45
N PRO A 296 -10.53 13.05 -4.31
CA PRO A 296 -10.82 13.31 -5.72
C PRO A 296 -11.44 12.10 -6.42
N HIS A 297 -12.14 12.35 -7.52
CA HIS A 297 -12.70 11.28 -8.33
C HIS A 297 -11.60 10.29 -8.78
N ASN A 298 -11.88 8.98 -8.77
CA ASN A 298 -10.92 7.90 -9.06
C ASN A 298 -9.84 7.63 -8.01
N TYR A 299 -10.02 8.12 -6.78
CA TYR A 299 -9.23 7.72 -5.63
C TYR A 299 -10.02 6.82 -4.68
N VAL A 300 -9.28 6.00 -3.94
CA VAL A 300 -9.75 5.04 -2.95
C VAL A 300 -9.23 5.46 -1.58
N VAL A 301 -10.05 5.30 -0.55
CA VAL A 301 -9.75 5.67 0.83
C VAL A 301 -9.09 4.49 1.54
N THR A 302 -7.94 4.72 2.19
CA THR A 302 -7.32 3.72 3.09
C THR A 302 -7.95 3.72 4.48
N ASP A 303 -7.73 2.66 5.26
CA ASP A 303 -8.15 2.59 6.67
C ASP A 303 -7.61 3.75 7.53
N HIS A 304 -6.49 4.37 7.11
CA HIS A 304 -5.86 5.50 7.80
C HIS A 304 -6.37 6.87 7.32
N GLY A 305 -7.37 6.91 6.43
CA GLY A 305 -7.94 8.16 5.93
C GLY A 305 -7.10 8.85 4.85
N SER A 306 -6.34 8.09 4.06
CA SER A 306 -5.57 8.63 2.93
C SER A 306 -6.22 8.34 1.58
N CYS A 307 -6.15 9.30 0.65
CA CYS A 307 -6.61 9.14 -0.72
C CYS A 307 -5.49 8.54 -1.58
N VAL A 308 -5.64 7.28 -2.02
CA VAL A 308 -4.68 6.57 -2.88
C VAL A 308 -5.33 6.19 -4.20
N ARG A 309 -4.52 5.94 -5.24
CA ARG A 309 -5.05 5.54 -6.56
C ARG A 309 -5.49 4.09 -6.62
N SER A 310 -4.82 3.25 -5.86
CA SER A 310 -5.07 1.82 -5.79
C SER A 310 -4.73 1.33 -4.39
N CYS A 311 -5.43 0.29 -3.98
CA CYS A 311 -5.10 -0.44 -2.77
C CYS A 311 -3.71 -1.07 -2.86
N ASN A 312 -3.10 -1.33 -1.70
CA ASN A 312 -1.82 -2.02 -1.63
C ASN A 312 -2.00 -3.52 -1.93
N ALA A 313 -0.90 -4.26 -2.05
CA ALA A 313 -0.96 -5.69 -2.39
C ALA A 313 -1.67 -6.59 -1.35
N GLU A 314 -1.95 -6.06 -0.15
CA GLU A 314 -2.59 -6.77 0.96
C GLU A 314 -4.04 -6.33 1.19
N THR A 315 -4.54 -5.40 0.37
CA THR A 315 -5.90 -4.85 0.45
C THR A 315 -6.57 -4.90 -0.91
N TYR A 316 -7.91 -4.92 -0.91
CA TYR A 316 -8.72 -4.89 -2.12
C TYR A 316 -9.73 -3.75 -2.03
N GLU A 317 -10.14 -3.25 -3.20
CA GLU A 317 -11.09 -2.16 -3.33
C GLU A 317 -12.51 -2.69 -3.11
N VAL A 318 -13.24 -2.04 -2.20
CA VAL A 318 -14.68 -2.25 -1.97
C VAL A 318 -15.39 -0.92 -2.06
N GLU A 319 -16.64 -0.93 -2.51
CA GLU A 319 -17.49 0.24 -2.47
C GLU A 319 -18.47 0.10 -1.30
N GLU A 320 -18.37 1.02 -0.33
CA GLU A 320 -19.27 1.10 0.82
C GLU A 320 -19.79 2.52 0.95
N ASP A 321 -21.11 2.67 1.02
CA ASP A 321 -21.79 3.97 1.12
C ASP A 321 -21.41 4.97 0.01
N GLY A 322 -21.13 4.47 -1.20
CA GLY A 322 -20.69 5.27 -2.35
C GLY A 322 -19.25 5.78 -2.26
N VAL A 323 -18.47 5.30 -1.30
CA VAL A 323 -17.04 5.59 -1.15
C VAL A 323 -16.24 4.32 -1.41
N ARG A 324 -15.27 4.41 -2.32
CA ARG A 324 -14.30 3.33 -2.56
C ARG A 324 -13.30 3.29 -1.40
N LYS A 325 -13.18 2.14 -0.75
CA LYS A 325 -12.29 1.91 0.39
C LYS A 325 -11.38 0.71 0.14
N CYS A 326 -10.20 0.72 0.74
CA CYS A 326 -9.29 -0.43 0.76
C CYS A 326 -9.53 -1.25 2.02
N LYS A 327 -9.95 -2.52 1.86
CA LYS A 327 -10.08 -3.47 2.99
C LYS A 327 -9.02 -4.55 2.91
N LYS A 328 -8.53 -5.00 4.07
CA LYS A 328 -7.56 -6.11 4.17
C LYS A 328 -8.15 -7.40 3.61
N CYS A 329 -7.37 -8.11 2.81
CA CYS A 329 -7.76 -9.40 2.26
C CYS A 329 -7.73 -10.50 3.33
N GLU A 330 -8.67 -11.44 3.28
CA GLU A 330 -8.63 -12.65 4.09
C GLU A 330 -7.66 -13.69 3.48
N GLY A 331 -6.40 -13.61 3.90
CA GLY A 331 -5.29 -14.35 3.29
C GLY A 331 -4.77 -13.64 2.03
N PRO A 332 -4.20 -14.37 1.05
CA PRO A 332 -3.70 -13.75 -0.19
C PRO A 332 -4.81 -12.99 -0.93
N CYS A 333 -4.53 -11.76 -1.36
CA CYS A 333 -5.48 -10.95 -2.13
C CYS A 333 -5.84 -11.59 -3.47
N SER A 334 -7.05 -11.33 -3.92
CA SER A 334 -7.56 -11.90 -5.15
C SER A 334 -6.70 -11.47 -6.34
N LYS A 335 -6.02 -12.43 -6.97
CA LYS A 335 -5.32 -12.26 -8.24
C LYS A 335 -5.88 -13.28 -9.21
N VAL A 336 -6.52 -12.78 -10.26
CA VAL A 336 -7.03 -13.59 -11.36
C VAL A 336 -5.91 -13.82 -12.36
N CYS A 337 -5.65 -15.08 -12.69
CA CYS A 337 -4.63 -15.49 -13.65
C CYS A 337 -5.26 -16.37 -14.73
N ASN A 338 -4.74 -16.31 -15.94
CA ASN A 338 -5.22 -17.15 -17.02
C ASN A 338 -4.87 -18.62 -16.76
N GLY A 339 -5.79 -19.53 -17.10
CA GLY A 339 -5.52 -20.97 -17.12
C GLY A 339 -4.86 -21.41 -18.43
N ILE A 340 -4.40 -22.65 -18.45
CA ILE A 340 -3.84 -23.31 -19.63
C ILE A 340 -4.89 -23.31 -20.76
N GLY A 341 -4.47 -23.01 -22.00
CA GLY A 341 -5.35 -22.89 -23.17
C GLY A 341 -6.00 -21.51 -23.35
N ILE A 342 -5.72 -20.53 -22.49
CA ILE A 342 -6.30 -19.17 -22.56
C ILE A 342 -5.21 -18.10 -22.52
N GLY A 343 -5.38 -17.04 -23.31
CA GLY A 343 -4.50 -15.87 -23.29
C GLY A 343 -3.05 -16.21 -23.62
N GLU A 344 -2.15 -15.88 -22.70
CA GLU A 344 -0.71 -16.18 -22.79
C GLU A 344 -0.39 -17.70 -22.81
N PHE A 345 -1.34 -18.55 -22.41
CA PHE A 345 -1.20 -20.01 -22.37
C PHE A 345 -1.96 -20.74 -23.47
N LYS A 346 -2.42 -20.04 -24.53
CA LYS A 346 -3.26 -20.61 -25.58
C LYS A 346 -2.66 -21.86 -26.24
N ASP A 347 -1.37 -21.84 -26.56
CA ASP A 347 -0.66 -22.94 -27.24
C ASP A 347 0.16 -23.80 -26.26
N VAL A 348 -0.10 -23.67 -24.95
CA VAL A 348 0.60 -24.40 -23.90
C VAL A 348 -0.20 -25.64 -23.51
N LEU A 349 0.48 -26.79 -23.44
CA LEU A 349 -0.16 -28.07 -23.13
C LEU A 349 -0.34 -28.33 -21.62
N SER A 350 0.62 -27.87 -20.81
CA SER A 350 0.71 -28.17 -19.37
C SER A 350 1.39 -27.02 -18.61
N ILE A 351 1.10 -26.92 -17.31
CA ILE A 351 1.98 -26.20 -16.38
C ILE A 351 3.37 -26.84 -16.47
N ASN A 352 4.42 -26.02 -16.60
CA ASN A 352 5.80 -26.45 -16.82
C ASN A 352 6.80 -25.45 -16.18
N ALA A 353 8.10 -25.77 -16.25
CA ALA A 353 9.16 -24.96 -15.62
C ALA A 353 9.21 -23.50 -16.11
N THR A 354 8.79 -23.24 -17.35
CA THR A 354 8.86 -21.90 -17.96
C THR A 354 7.70 -21.01 -17.52
N ASN A 355 6.49 -21.58 -17.35
CA ASN A 355 5.28 -20.81 -17.06
C ASN A 355 4.85 -20.80 -15.58
N ILE A 356 5.33 -21.73 -14.74
CA ILE A 356 4.81 -21.88 -13.37
C ILE A 356 4.96 -20.61 -12.52
N LYS A 357 5.99 -19.80 -12.78
CA LYS A 357 6.23 -18.52 -12.07
C LYS A 357 5.16 -17.46 -12.35
N GLN A 358 4.45 -17.52 -13.48
CA GLN A 358 3.33 -16.63 -13.77
C GLN A 358 2.14 -16.88 -12.84
N PHE A 359 2.04 -18.08 -12.27
CA PHE A 359 1.02 -18.45 -11.29
C PHE A 359 1.32 -17.93 -9.87
N GLN A 360 2.41 -17.20 -9.66
CA GLN A 360 2.76 -16.65 -8.35
C GLN A 360 1.68 -15.70 -7.82
N ASN A 361 1.25 -15.95 -6.58
CA ASN A 361 0.19 -15.23 -5.87
C ASN A 361 -1.19 -15.30 -6.52
N CYS A 362 -1.41 -16.20 -7.50
CA CYS A 362 -2.73 -16.38 -8.10
C CYS A 362 -3.69 -17.05 -7.12
N THR A 363 -4.88 -16.48 -6.95
CA THR A 363 -5.94 -17.05 -6.11
C THR A 363 -7.07 -17.64 -6.95
N THR A 364 -7.30 -17.09 -8.14
CA THR A 364 -8.36 -17.51 -9.04
C THR A 364 -7.77 -17.79 -10.41
N ILE A 365 -7.99 -18.99 -10.92
CA ILE A 365 -7.61 -19.36 -12.28
C ILE A 365 -8.81 -19.20 -13.20
N SER A 366 -8.70 -18.28 -14.15
CA SER A 366 -9.63 -18.11 -15.26
C SER A 366 -9.24 -19.04 -16.40
N GLY A 367 -9.71 -20.28 -16.32
CA GLY A 367 -9.45 -21.34 -17.30
C GLY A 367 -9.16 -22.67 -16.63
N ASP A 368 -8.42 -23.51 -17.35
CA ASP A 368 -8.10 -24.88 -16.96
C ASP A 368 -6.70 -24.99 -16.35
N LEU A 369 -6.45 -26.02 -15.54
CA LEU A 369 -5.11 -26.39 -15.11
C LEU A 369 -4.79 -27.81 -15.56
N HIS A 370 -3.70 -27.96 -16.32
CA HIS A 370 -3.21 -29.25 -16.79
C HIS A 370 -1.84 -29.54 -16.19
N ILE A 371 -1.69 -30.72 -15.57
CA ILE A 371 -0.42 -31.23 -15.07
C ILE A 371 -0.18 -32.60 -15.71
N LEU A 372 0.69 -32.61 -16.72
CA LEU A 372 0.93 -33.76 -17.59
C LEU A 372 2.35 -34.32 -17.41
N PRO A 373 2.62 -35.58 -17.82
CA PRO A 373 3.96 -36.17 -17.70
C PRO A 373 5.09 -35.36 -18.35
N VAL A 374 4.78 -34.64 -19.43
CA VAL A 374 5.75 -33.79 -20.14
C VAL A 374 6.31 -32.66 -19.25
N ALA A 375 5.56 -32.19 -18.26
CA ALA A 375 6.02 -31.16 -17.33
C ALA A 375 7.25 -31.60 -16.53
N PHE A 376 7.24 -32.85 -16.04
CA PHE A 376 8.32 -33.40 -15.20
C PHE A 376 9.44 -34.05 -16.01
N LYS A 377 9.18 -34.48 -17.24
CA LYS A 377 10.21 -35.02 -18.14
C LYS A 377 10.97 -33.93 -18.90
N GLY A 378 10.40 -32.73 -18.99
CA GLY A 378 10.84 -31.70 -19.91
C GLY A 378 10.37 -31.98 -21.35
N ASP A 379 10.48 -30.97 -22.19
CA ASP A 379 10.11 -31.03 -23.60
C ASP A 379 11.20 -30.40 -24.47
N SER A 380 11.91 -31.25 -25.21
CA SER A 380 12.96 -30.80 -26.13
C SER A 380 12.43 -30.01 -27.33
N PHE A 381 11.17 -30.18 -27.73
CA PHE A 381 10.61 -29.45 -28.88
C PHE A 381 10.39 -27.98 -28.54
N THR A 382 9.90 -27.71 -27.33
CA THR A 382 9.69 -26.35 -26.82
C THR A 382 10.88 -25.80 -26.03
N ASN A 383 12.01 -26.54 -25.96
CA ASN A 383 13.17 -26.24 -25.11
C ASN A 383 12.80 -25.99 -23.64
N THR A 384 11.78 -26.70 -23.14
CA THR A 384 11.29 -26.55 -21.76
C THR A 384 12.01 -27.55 -20.85
N PRO A 385 12.72 -27.11 -19.80
CA PRO A 385 13.37 -28.03 -18.87
C PRO A 385 12.35 -28.77 -17.98
N PRO A 386 12.75 -29.89 -17.34
CA PRO A 386 11.96 -30.55 -16.31
C PRO A 386 11.54 -29.59 -15.18
N LEU A 387 10.26 -29.64 -14.80
CA LEU A 387 9.73 -28.88 -13.68
C LEU A 387 10.29 -29.40 -12.33
N ASP A 388 10.84 -28.49 -11.52
CA ASP A 388 11.20 -28.82 -10.13
C ASP A 388 9.91 -29.06 -9.32
N PRO A 389 9.72 -30.26 -8.71
CA PRO A 389 8.57 -30.55 -7.85
C PRO A 389 8.28 -29.49 -6.78
N LYS A 390 9.30 -28.81 -6.26
CA LYS A 390 9.13 -27.77 -5.23
C LYS A 390 8.37 -26.56 -5.74
N GLU A 391 8.45 -26.24 -7.03
CA GLU A 391 7.76 -25.09 -7.62
C GLU A 391 6.24 -25.27 -7.67
N LEU A 392 5.72 -26.51 -7.54
CA LEU A 392 4.28 -26.75 -7.40
C LEU A 392 3.67 -26.05 -6.18
N ASN A 393 4.48 -25.72 -5.16
CA ASN A 393 4.04 -24.94 -4.00
C ASN A 393 3.50 -23.55 -4.38
N ILE A 394 3.87 -23.01 -5.55
CA ILE A 394 3.34 -21.75 -6.07
C ILE A 394 1.80 -21.80 -6.17
N LEU A 395 1.24 -22.98 -6.49
CA LEU A 395 -0.21 -23.15 -6.65
C LEU A 395 -0.97 -23.21 -5.32
N ARG A 396 -0.28 -23.24 -4.16
CA ARG A 396 -0.93 -23.28 -2.82
C ARG A 396 -1.80 -22.06 -2.54
N THR A 397 -1.62 -20.95 -3.25
CA THR A 397 -2.47 -19.75 -3.13
C THR A 397 -3.80 -19.87 -3.87
N VAL A 398 -3.94 -20.85 -4.79
CA VAL A 398 -5.13 -21.03 -5.61
C VAL A 398 -6.30 -21.51 -4.75
N LYS A 399 -7.35 -20.69 -4.70
CA LYS A 399 -8.63 -20.96 -4.02
C LYS A 399 -9.74 -21.33 -4.99
N GLU A 400 -9.67 -20.90 -6.25
CA GLU A 400 -10.73 -21.13 -7.22
C GLU A 400 -10.18 -21.43 -8.62
N ILE A 401 -10.80 -22.40 -9.30
CA ILE A 401 -10.56 -22.70 -10.72
C ILE A 401 -11.88 -22.58 -11.48
N SER A 402 -11.95 -21.71 -12.49
CA SER A 402 -13.18 -21.50 -13.25
C SER A 402 -13.48 -22.63 -14.25
N GLY A 403 -12.43 -23.27 -14.78
CA GLY A 403 -12.50 -24.38 -15.71
C GLY A 403 -12.42 -25.73 -15.01
N PHE A 404 -11.56 -26.63 -15.50
CA PHE A 404 -11.30 -27.93 -14.91
C PHE A 404 -9.85 -28.12 -14.42
N LEU A 405 -9.66 -29.08 -13.52
CA LEU A 405 -8.35 -29.51 -13.02
C LEU A 405 -8.03 -30.94 -13.52
N LEU A 406 -6.98 -31.07 -14.31
CA LEU A 406 -6.49 -32.33 -14.86
C LEU A 406 -5.07 -32.63 -14.38
N ILE A 407 -4.91 -33.75 -13.68
CA ILE A 407 -3.63 -34.23 -13.17
C ILE A 407 -3.41 -35.66 -13.67
N GLN A 408 -2.45 -35.82 -14.58
CA GLN A 408 -2.01 -37.09 -15.14
C GLN A 408 -0.57 -37.46 -14.78
N ALA A 409 0.14 -36.55 -14.12
CA ALA A 409 1.43 -36.83 -13.52
C ALA A 409 1.58 -36.04 -12.22
N TRP A 410 2.32 -36.61 -11.29
CA TRP A 410 2.67 -36.00 -10.02
C TRP A 410 4.01 -36.54 -9.54
N PRO A 411 4.81 -35.78 -8.79
CA PRO A 411 6.08 -36.28 -8.26
C PRO A 411 5.89 -37.51 -7.36
N GLU A 412 6.64 -38.58 -7.63
CA GLU A 412 6.51 -39.87 -6.91
C GLU A 412 6.86 -39.75 -5.40
N ASN A 413 7.67 -38.77 -5.03
CA ASN A 413 8.05 -38.50 -3.64
C ASN A 413 6.97 -37.76 -2.83
N MET A 414 5.86 -37.38 -3.45
CA MET A 414 4.77 -36.63 -2.82
C MET A 414 3.53 -37.52 -2.65
N THR A 415 3.05 -37.63 -1.42
CA THR A 415 1.98 -38.56 -1.04
C THR A 415 0.57 -38.01 -1.25
N ASP A 416 0.43 -36.72 -1.54
CA ASP A 416 -0.84 -36.02 -1.77
C ASP A 416 -0.72 -34.85 -2.76
N LEU A 417 -1.86 -34.23 -3.09
CA LEU A 417 -1.94 -33.06 -3.95
C LEU A 417 -1.76 -31.76 -3.13
N HIS A 418 -0.72 -31.68 -2.31
CA HIS A 418 -0.45 -30.56 -1.38
C HIS A 418 -0.56 -29.17 -2.01
N ALA A 419 -0.23 -29.03 -3.30
CA ALA A 419 -0.32 -27.77 -4.04
C ALA A 419 -1.75 -27.20 -4.10
N PHE A 420 -2.78 -28.02 -3.94
CA PHE A 420 -4.18 -27.64 -4.04
C PHE A 420 -4.92 -27.77 -2.69
N GLU A 421 -4.21 -27.76 -1.57
CA GLU A 421 -4.84 -27.91 -0.23
C GLU A 421 -5.79 -26.75 0.15
N HIS A 422 -5.63 -25.58 -0.49
CA HIS A 422 -6.47 -24.38 -0.30
C HIS A 422 -7.51 -24.18 -1.41
N LEU A 423 -7.56 -25.07 -2.41
CA LEU A 423 -8.56 -25.02 -3.47
C LEU A 423 -9.95 -25.24 -2.87
N GLU A 424 -10.83 -24.25 -2.98
CA GLU A 424 -12.17 -24.26 -2.40
C GLU A 424 -13.25 -24.61 -3.43
N ILE A 425 -13.11 -24.11 -4.66
CA ILE A 425 -14.15 -24.24 -5.70
C ILE A 425 -13.53 -24.61 -7.05
N ILE A 426 -14.13 -25.59 -7.73
CA ILE A 426 -13.93 -25.86 -9.16
C ILE A 426 -15.26 -25.60 -9.87
N ARG A 427 -15.34 -24.59 -10.73
CA ARG A 427 -16.61 -24.23 -11.36
C ARG A 427 -16.98 -25.14 -12.53
N GLY A 428 -16.01 -25.69 -13.26
CA GLY A 428 -16.28 -26.58 -14.39
C GLY A 428 -16.97 -25.90 -15.57
N ARG A 429 -16.74 -24.60 -15.82
CA ARG A 429 -17.30 -23.88 -16.99
C ARG A 429 -16.80 -24.49 -18.31
N THR A 430 -15.55 -24.96 -18.29
CA THR A 430 -14.92 -25.83 -19.28
C THR A 430 -14.66 -27.19 -18.63
N LYS A 431 -14.61 -28.25 -19.43
CA LYS A 431 -14.49 -29.64 -18.94
C LYS A 431 -13.60 -30.47 -19.86
N GLN A 432 -12.82 -31.38 -19.28
CA GLN A 432 -12.00 -32.29 -20.06
C GLN A 432 -12.88 -33.26 -20.85
N HIS A 433 -12.66 -33.32 -22.16
CA HIS A 433 -13.54 -33.99 -23.14
C HIS A 433 -15.03 -33.58 -23.02
N GLY A 434 -15.31 -32.37 -22.53
CA GLY A 434 -16.68 -31.89 -22.32
C GLY A 434 -17.42 -32.56 -21.16
N GLN A 435 -16.76 -33.39 -20.34
CA GLN A 435 -17.41 -34.15 -19.28
C GLN A 435 -16.82 -33.91 -17.88
N PHE A 436 -15.50 -33.98 -17.72
CA PHE A 436 -14.88 -34.01 -16.39
C PHE A 436 -14.35 -32.63 -15.95
N SER A 437 -14.75 -32.16 -14.76
CA SER A 437 -14.22 -30.94 -14.16
C SER A 437 -13.07 -31.20 -13.18
N LEU A 438 -12.95 -32.43 -12.68
CA LEU A 438 -11.80 -32.91 -11.90
C LEU A 438 -11.38 -34.28 -12.41
N ALA A 439 -10.11 -34.40 -12.80
CA ALA A 439 -9.53 -35.64 -13.29
C ALA A 439 -8.17 -35.92 -12.63
N VAL A 440 -8.08 -37.02 -11.87
CA VAL A 440 -6.87 -37.47 -11.16
C VAL A 440 -6.58 -38.91 -11.58
N VAL A 441 -5.61 -39.09 -12.48
CA VAL A 441 -5.42 -40.36 -13.19
C VAL A 441 -3.96 -40.82 -13.18
N GLY A 442 -3.72 -42.05 -12.74
CA GLY A 442 -2.42 -42.71 -12.90
C GLY A 442 -1.31 -42.18 -12.00
N LEU A 443 -1.63 -41.73 -10.78
CA LEU A 443 -0.68 -41.17 -9.81
C LEU A 443 -0.30 -42.18 -8.71
N ASP A 444 0.85 -41.96 -8.08
CA ASP A 444 1.36 -42.76 -6.95
C ASP A 444 1.04 -42.17 -5.56
N ILE A 445 0.07 -41.26 -5.49
CA ILE A 445 -0.39 -40.65 -4.23
C ILE A 445 -1.15 -41.64 -3.35
N THR A 446 -1.06 -41.45 -2.03
CA THR A 446 -1.81 -42.25 -1.03
C THR A 446 -3.11 -41.58 -0.59
N SER A 447 -3.18 -40.25 -0.68
CA SER A 447 -4.36 -39.44 -0.35
C SER A 447 -4.51 -38.24 -1.30
N LEU A 448 -5.72 -37.69 -1.43
CA LEU A 448 -5.95 -36.55 -2.33
C LEU A 448 -5.48 -35.22 -1.70
N GLY A 449 -5.71 -35.00 -0.40
CA GLY A 449 -5.26 -33.79 0.28
C GLY A 449 -6.01 -32.49 -0.06
N LEU A 450 -7.11 -32.55 -0.83
CA LEU A 450 -7.94 -31.39 -1.23
C LEU A 450 -8.85 -30.88 -0.09
N ARG A 451 -8.27 -30.62 1.08
CA ARG A 451 -9.00 -30.38 2.34
C ARG A 451 -9.89 -29.14 2.36
N SER A 452 -9.65 -28.16 1.49
CA SER A 452 -10.47 -26.94 1.42
C SER A 452 -11.58 -27.04 0.39
N LEU A 453 -11.64 -28.10 -0.43
CA LEU A 453 -12.59 -28.21 -1.53
C LEU A 453 -14.00 -28.39 -0.97
N LYS A 454 -14.86 -27.42 -1.28
CA LYS A 454 -16.25 -27.33 -0.79
C LYS A 454 -17.26 -27.51 -1.92
N GLU A 455 -16.89 -27.16 -3.15
CA GLU A 455 -17.81 -27.15 -4.27
C GLU A 455 -17.15 -27.54 -5.60
N ILE A 456 -17.83 -28.37 -6.37
CA ILE A 456 -17.61 -28.63 -7.78
C ILE A 456 -18.91 -28.26 -8.50
N SER A 457 -18.99 -27.03 -9.00
CA SER A 457 -20.26 -26.44 -9.44
C SER A 457 -20.87 -27.20 -10.62
N ASP A 458 -20.04 -27.73 -11.53
CA ASP A 458 -20.49 -28.52 -12.68
C ASP A 458 -19.38 -29.47 -13.19
N GLY A 459 -19.75 -30.49 -13.96
CA GLY A 459 -18.86 -31.52 -14.52
C GLY A 459 -18.59 -32.72 -13.60
N ASP A 460 -18.31 -33.86 -14.22
CA ASP A 460 -18.07 -35.12 -13.54
C ASP A 460 -16.68 -35.19 -12.91
N VAL A 461 -16.51 -36.09 -11.95
CA VAL A 461 -15.23 -36.38 -11.31
C VAL A 461 -14.72 -37.74 -11.76
N ILE A 462 -13.46 -37.84 -12.19
CA ILE A 462 -12.80 -39.12 -12.49
C ILE A 462 -11.52 -39.29 -11.67
N ILE A 463 -11.46 -40.36 -10.88
CA ILE A 463 -10.29 -40.71 -10.07
C ILE A 463 -9.97 -42.17 -10.34
N SER A 464 -8.94 -42.43 -11.15
CA SER A 464 -8.69 -43.80 -11.58
C SER A 464 -7.22 -44.15 -11.77
N LYS A 465 -6.92 -45.45 -11.66
CA LYS A 465 -5.58 -46.01 -11.86
C LYS A 465 -4.53 -45.48 -10.87
N ASN A 466 -4.94 -45.00 -9.70
CA ASN A 466 -4.03 -44.53 -8.64
C ASN A 466 -3.80 -45.68 -7.65
N ARG A 467 -2.73 -46.46 -7.84
CA ARG A 467 -2.55 -47.77 -7.21
C ARG A 467 -2.41 -47.74 -5.68
N GLN A 468 -1.97 -46.61 -5.11
CA GLN A 468 -1.77 -46.45 -3.66
C GLN A 468 -2.85 -45.61 -2.97
N LEU A 469 -3.84 -45.09 -3.71
CA LEU A 469 -4.83 -44.14 -3.19
C LEU A 469 -5.95 -44.84 -2.39
N CYS A 470 -6.16 -44.41 -1.14
CA CYS A 470 -7.10 -45.08 -0.21
C CYS A 470 -8.39 -44.31 0.14
N TYR A 471 -8.37 -42.98 0.18
CA TYR A 471 -9.44 -42.20 0.82
C TYR A 471 -10.56 -41.73 -0.11
N ALA A 472 -10.37 -41.84 -1.44
CA ALA A 472 -11.27 -41.24 -2.44
C ALA A 472 -12.73 -41.77 -2.37
N ASN A 473 -12.91 -43.04 -1.99
CA ASN A 473 -14.24 -43.66 -1.85
C ASN A 473 -14.99 -43.23 -0.57
N THR A 474 -14.29 -42.65 0.41
CA THR A 474 -14.92 -42.24 1.67
C THR A 474 -15.74 -40.96 1.53
N ILE A 475 -15.44 -40.15 0.52
CA ILE A 475 -15.97 -38.81 0.34
C ILE A 475 -17.38 -38.88 -0.20
N ASN A 476 -18.31 -38.18 0.46
CA ASN A 476 -19.65 -37.98 -0.05
C ASN A 476 -19.67 -36.89 -1.15
N TRP A 477 -19.31 -37.27 -2.37
CA TRP A 477 -19.20 -36.36 -3.52
C TRP A 477 -20.48 -35.58 -3.84
N ASN A 478 -21.66 -36.14 -3.51
CA ASN A 478 -22.94 -35.46 -3.71
C ASN A 478 -23.07 -34.17 -2.89
N LYS A 479 -22.32 -34.01 -1.79
CA LYS A 479 -22.26 -32.75 -1.03
C LYS A 479 -21.43 -31.66 -1.70
N LEU A 480 -20.54 -32.05 -2.62
CA LEU A 480 -19.67 -31.12 -3.36
C LEU A 480 -20.30 -30.70 -4.69
N PHE A 481 -21.16 -31.54 -5.28
CA PHE A 481 -21.77 -31.27 -6.58
C PHE A 481 -22.81 -30.16 -6.55
N GLY A 482 -22.68 -29.19 -7.46
CA GLY A 482 -23.67 -28.14 -7.67
C GLY A 482 -24.95 -28.61 -8.37
N THR A 483 -24.88 -29.70 -9.15
CA THR A 483 -26.01 -30.24 -9.91
C THR A 483 -26.23 -31.73 -9.64
N LYS A 484 -27.50 -32.17 -9.67
CA LYS A 484 -27.88 -33.57 -9.39
C LYS A 484 -27.46 -34.57 -10.48
N SER A 485 -27.09 -34.09 -11.67
CA SER A 485 -26.69 -34.91 -12.82
C SER A 485 -25.22 -35.33 -12.79
N GLN A 486 -24.39 -34.67 -11.98
CA GLN A 486 -22.96 -34.97 -11.85
C GLN A 486 -22.72 -36.37 -11.27
N LYS A 487 -21.65 -37.00 -11.74
CA LYS A 487 -21.24 -38.34 -11.31
C LYS A 487 -19.77 -38.38 -10.94
N SER A 488 -19.45 -39.22 -9.95
CA SER A 488 -18.08 -39.60 -9.61
C SER A 488 -17.76 -40.99 -10.15
N LYS A 489 -16.70 -41.10 -10.96
CA LYS A 489 -16.15 -42.37 -11.45
C LYS A 489 -14.82 -42.67 -10.74
N ILE A 490 -14.89 -43.51 -9.72
CA ILE A 490 -13.73 -43.89 -8.89
C ILE A 490 -13.47 -45.38 -9.08
N THR A 491 -12.45 -45.72 -9.87
CA THR A 491 -12.19 -47.12 -10.28
C THR A 491 -10.71 -47.41 -10.42
N ASN A 492 -10.28 -48.65 -10.22
CA ASN A 492 -8.88 -49.08 -10.36
C ASN A 492 -7.90 -48.30 -9.43
N ASN A 493 -8.36 -47.93 -8.24
CA ASN A 493 -7.50 -47.44 -7.16
C ASN A 493 -7.23 -48.59 -6.18
N LYS A 494 -6.54 -48.34 -5.07
CA LYS A 494 -6.31 -49.36 -4.04
C LYS A 494 -7.64 -49.88 -3.47
N ASP A 495 -7.69 -51.18 -3.19
CA ASP A 495 -8.90 -51.80 -2.65
C ASP A 495 -9.23 -51.25 -1.25
N GLU A 496 -10.51 -51.01 -0.99
CA GLU A 496 -10.96 -50.41 0.26
C GLU A 496 -10.66 -51.30 1.48
N LYS A 497 -10.75 -52.63 1.34
CA LYS A 497 -10.44 -53.56 2.43
C LYS A 497 -8.96 -53.55 2.75
N GLU A 498 -8.10 -53.50 1.73
CA GLU A 498 -6.65 -53.36 1.91
C GLU A 498 -6.28 -52.02 2.58
N CYS A 499 -6.95 -50.93 2.22
CA CYS A 499 -6.75 -49.65 2.89
C CYS A 499 -7.13 -49.72 4.37
N ARG A 500 -8.24 -50.38 4.71
CA ARG A 500 -8.66 -50.59 6.10
C ARG A 500 -7.68 -51.47 6.88
N THR A 501 -7.15 -52.54 6.29
CA THR A 501 -6.16 -53.41 6.98
C THR A 501 -4.83 -52.69 7.23
N LEU A 502 -4.46 -51.75 6.37
CA LEU A 502 -3.29 -50.88 6.55
C LEU A 502 -3.54 -49.68 7.49
N GLY A 503 -4.74 -49.55 8.06
CA GLY A 503 -5.10 -48.43 8.93
C GLY A 503 -5.27 -47.11 8.18
N HIS A 504 -5.37 -47.12 6.85
CA HIS A 504 -5.64 -45.95 6.01
C HIS A 504 -7.14 -45.63 5.99
N VAL A 505 -7.64 -45.15 7.13
CA VAL A 505 -9.03 -44.77 7.35
C VAL A 505 -9.14 -43.31 7.81
N CYS A 506 -10.34 -42.74 7.73
CA CYS A 506 -10.59 -41.40 8.24
C CYS A 506 -10.37 -41.31 9.74
N HIS A 507 -9.92 -40.14 10.22
CA HIS A 507 -9.78 -39.88 11.63
C HIS A 507 -11.12 -40.02 12.37
N GLU A 508 -11.10 -40.44 13.63
CA GLU A 508 -12.31 -40.66 14.45
C GLU A 508 -13.17 -39.42 14.71
N LEU A 509 -12.58 -38.23 14.45
CA LEU A 509 -13.20 -36.92 14.58
C LEU A 509 -13.88 -36.46 13.29
N CYS A 510 -13.67 -37.18 12.19
CA CYS A 510 -14.39 -36.94 10.95
C CYS A 510 -15.82 -37.46 11.07
N SER A 511 -16.76 -36.75 10.47
CA SER A 511 -18.13 -37.25 10.32
C SER A 511 -18.19 -38.40 9.29
N PRO A 512 -19.37 -39.05 9.13
CA PRO A 512 -19.61 -40.02 8.07
C PRO A 512 -19.50 -39.45 6.64
N ASP A 513 -19.32 -38.14 6.46
CA ASP A 513 -19.19 -37.50 5.15
C ASP A 513 -17.85 -37.79 4.45
N GLY A 514 -16.89 -38.38 5.16
CA GLY A 514 -15.61 -38.80 4.61
C GLY A 514 -14.45 -37.85 4.89
N CYS A 515 -13.31 -38.15 4.28
CA CYS A 515 -12.08 -37.39 4.47
C CYS A 515 -11.16 -37.41 3.23
N TRP A 516 -10.34 -36.38 3.11
CA TRP A 516 -9.31 -36.23 2.08
C TRP A 516 -8.00 -36.95 2.41
N GLY A 517 -7.90 -37.55 3.60
CA GLY A 517 -6.74 -38.27 4.13
C GLY A 517 -6.87 -38.54 5.64
N PRO A 518 -5.81 -39.02 6.31
CA PRO A 518 -5.91 -39.58 7.67
C PRO A 518 -5.97 -38.55 8.81
N LYS A 519 -5.65 -37.28 8.55
CA LYS A 519 -5.49 -36.25 9.59
C LYS A 519 -6.86 -35.63 9.97
N PRO A 520 -7.04 -35.13 11.21
CA PRO A 520 -8.25 -34.39 11.61
C PRO A 520 -8.52 -33.11 10.79
N SER A 521 -7.51 -32.58 10.11
CA SER A 521 -7.62 -31.45 9.20
C SER A 521 -8.05 -31.83 7.79
N HIS A 522 -8.22 -33.12 7.50
CA HIS A 522 -8.63 -33.64 6.20
C HIS A 522 -10.09 -34.09 6.20
N CYS A 523 -10.81 -33.99 7.32
CA CYS A 523 -12.23 -34.33 7.37
C CYS A 523 -13.04 -33.40 6.46
N LEU A 524 -14.03 -33.95 5.76
CA LEU A 524 -14.95 -33.13 4.97
C LEU A 524 -15.86 -32.28 5.88
N SER A 525 -16.30 -32.88 6.99
CA SER A 525 -16.97 -32.18 8.08
C SER A 525 -16.60 -32.84 9.42
N CYS A 526 -16.65 -32.05 10.50
CA CYS A 526 -16.30 -32.52 11.83
C CYS A 526 -17.48 -33.19 12.52
N ARG A 527 -17.21 -34.25 13.30
CA ARG A 527 -18.21 -34.91 14.14
C ARG A 527 -18.66 -34.02 15.31
N TYR A 528 -17.73 -33.25 15.88
CA TYR A 528 -17.96 -32.34 17.01
C TYR A 528 -17.76 -30.89 16.56
N VAL A 529 -16.64 -30.26 16.93
CA VAL A 529 -16.35 -28.86 16.65
C VAL A 529 -15.08 -28.70 15.80
N SER A 530 -14.91 -27.52 15.22
CA SER A 530 -13.77 -27.21 14.36
C SER A 530 -12.99 -25.99 14.87
N ARG A 531 -11.67 -26.08 14.82
CA ARG A 531 -10.73 -25.00 15.14
C ARG A 531 -9.84 -24.78 13.93
N HIS A 532 -9.94 -23.63 13.26
CA HIS A 532 -9.12 -23.29 12.08
C HIS A 532 -9.07 -24.40 11.02
N LYS A 533 -10.23 -24.96 10.63
CA LYS A 533 -10.37 -26.11 9.69
C LYS A 533 -9.79 -27.46 10.18
N LYS A 534 -9.43 -27.59 11.47
CA LYS A 534 -9.07 -28.87 12.10
C LYS A 534 -10.18 -29.33 13.03
N CYS A 535 -10.62 -30.58 12.90
CA CYS A 535 -11.60 -31.15 13.82
C CYS A 535 -10.97 -31.42 15.20
N VAL A 536 -11.67 -31.01 16.25
CA VAL A 536 -11.27 -31.19 17.65
C VAL A 536 -12.47 -31.63 18.48
N GLU A 537 -12.23 -32.32 19.59
CA GLU A 537 -13.31 -32.83 20.45
C GLU A 537 -14.05 -31.72 21.20
N LYS A 538 -13.31 -30.73 21.69
CA LYS A 538 -13.83 -29.60 22.47
C LYS A 538 -13.06 -28.31 22.20
N CYS A 539 -13.74 -27.17 22.33
CA CYS A 539 -13.12 -25.84 22.34
C CYS A 539 -12.50 -25.53 23.71
N ASN A 540 -11.56 -24.59 23.76
CA ASN A 540 -10.85 -24.16 24.98
C ASN A 540 -11.68 -23.15 25.80
N ILE A 541 -12.89 -23.56 26.21
CA ILE A 541 -13.85 -22.66 26.89
C ILE A 541 -13.45 -22.47 28.37
N LEU A 542 -13.31 -23.58 29.11
CA LEU A 542 -13.01 -23.57 30.55
C LEU A 542 -11.52 -23.71 30.86
N GLU A 543 -10.78 -24.35 29.94
CA GLU A 543 -9.36 -24.68 30.06
C GLU A 543 -8.73 -24.69 28.67
N GLY A 544 -7.40 -24.52 28.61
CA GLY A 544 -6.62 -24.52 27.38
C GLY A 544 -6.25 -23.12 26.88
N GLU A 545 -5.22 -23.08 26.04
CA GLU A 545 -4.66 -21.85 25.46
C GLU A 545 -4.57 -21.98 23.94
N PRO A 546 -4.96 -20.96 23.16
CA PRO A 546 -5.66 -19.75 23.61
C PRO A 546 -7.10 -20.05 24.08
N ARG A 547 -7.68 -19.14 24.88
CA ARG A 547 -9.09 -19.21 25.30
C ARG A 547 -10.04 -18.96 24.14
N GLU A 548 -11.14 -19.69 24.13
CA GLU A 548 -12.08 -19.71 23.02
C GLU A 548 -13.53 -19.60 23.49
N TYR A 549 -14.39 -19.09 22.61
CA TYR A 549 -15.84 -19.24 22.67
C TYR A 549 -16.31 -20.06 21.47
N MET A 550 -17.57 -20.54 21.53
CA MET A 550 -18.13 -21.39 20.49
C MET A 550 -19.29 -20.70 19.79
N GLU A 551 -19.22 -20.64 18.46
CA GLU A 551 -20.29 -20.14 17.61
C GLU A 551 -20.40 -21.04 16.37
N ASN A 552 -21.61 -21.51 16.03
CA ASN A 552 -21.86 -22.38 14.87
C ASN A 552 -20.92 -23.61 14.77
N LEU A 553 -20.68 -24.30 15.89
CA LEU A 553 -19.75 -25.45 16.00
C LEU A 553 -18.29 -25.12 15.62
N LYS A 554 -17.90 -23.84 15.68
CA LYS A 554 -16.53 -23.37 15.49
C LYS A 554 -15.99 -22.80 16.78
N CYS A 555 -14.75 -23.15 17.09
CA CYS A 555 -13.99 -22.56 18.17
C CYS A 555 -13.34 -21.26 17.66
N LEU A 556 -13.73 -20.13 18.25
CA LEU A 556 -13.23 -18.80 17.92
C LEU A 556 -12.49 -18.24 19.13
N GLN A 557 -11.39 -17.53 18.90
CA GLN A 557 -10.53 -17.03 19.98
C GLN A 557 -11.18 -15.84 20.68
N CYS A 558 -11.03 -15.79 22.00
CA CYS A 558 -11.32 -14.59 22.78
C CYS A 558 -10.35 -13.46 22.42
N HIS A 559 -10.74 -12.21 22.71
CA HIS A 559 -9.84 -11.08 22.54
C HIS A 559 -8.61 -11.23 23.46
N PRO A 560 -7.39 -10.82 23.03
CA PRO A 560 -6.18 -10.95 23.82
C PRO A 560 -6.21 -10.25 25.19
N GLU A 561 -7.08 -9.25 25.33
CA GLU A 561 -7.28 -8.50 26.58
C GLU A 561 -8.25 -9.18 27.56
N CYS A 562 -8.81 -10.35 27.24
CA CYS A 562 -9.64 -11.11 28.17
C CYS A 562 -8.76 -11.97 29.09
N LEU A 563 -8.89 -11.79 30.41
CA LEU A 563 -8.14 -12.55 31.40
C LEU A 563 -8.67 -13.99 31.50
N PRO A 564 -7.84 -15.04 31.30
CA PRO A 564 -8.28 -16.43 31.40
C PRO A 564 -8.91 -16.77 32.77
N GLN A 565 -10.15 -17.27 32.74
CA GLN A 565 -10.93 -17.56 33.95
C GLN A 565 -10.79 -19.03 34.37
N VAL A 566 -10.45 -19.30 35.64
CA VAL A 566 -10.28 -20.69 36.14
C VAL A 566 -11.63 -21.39 36.21
N MET A 567 -11.78 -22.51 35.49
CA MET A 567 -13.00 -23.33 35.47
C MET A 567 -14.28 -22.58 35.04
N ASN A 568 -14.13 -21.45 34.35
CA ASN A 568 -15.25 -20.65 33.84
C ASN A 568 -14.94 -20.12 32.43
N GLN A 569 -15.97 -19.62 31.74
CA GLN A 569 -15.82 -19.01 30.41
C GLN A 569 -15.00 -17.71 30.51
N THR A 570 -14.14 -17.44 29.52
CA THR A 570 -13.28 -16.24 29.49
C THR A 570 -13.90 -15.08 28.70
N CYS A 571 -14.68 -15.39 27.67
CA CYS A 571 -15.40 -14.40 26.88
C CYS A 571 -16.73 -14.98 26.38
N THR A 572 -17.65 -14.08 26.00
CA THR A 572 -18.97 -14.44 25.46
C THR A 572 -19.09 -14.21 23.95
N GLY A 573 -18.08 -13.61 23.32
CA GLY A 573 -18.09 -13.25 21.91
C GLY A 573 -16.77 -12.60 21.46
N PRO A 574 -16.73 -12.07 20.23
CA PRO A 574 -15.54 -11.40 19.71
C PRO A 574 -15.39 -9.99 20.33
N GLY A 575 -14.15 -9.54 20.43
CA GLY A 575 -13.84 -8.16 20.84
C GLY A 575 -13.60 -7.95 22.34
N PRO A 576 -13.05 -6.79 22.72
CA PRO A 576 -12.66 -6.48 24.10
C PRO A 576 -13.83 -6.14 25.04
N ASP A 577 -15.04 -5.94 24.51
CA ASP A 577 -16.27 -5.67 25.29
C ASP A 577 -16.99 -6.95 25.75
N LYS A 578 -16.59 -8.11 25.23
CA LYS A 578 -17.19 -9.42 25.53
C LYS A 578 -16.36 -10.26 26.49
N CYS A 579 -15.32 -9.69 27.08
CA CYS A 579 -14.52 -10.33 28.12
C CYS A 579 -15.31 -10.42 29.44
N ILE A 580 -15.11 -11.50 30.19
CA ILE A 580 -15.64 -11.59 31.56
C ILE A 580 -14.85 -10.69 32.51
N GLU A 581 -13.52 -10.65 32.32
CA GLU A 581 -12.60 -9.81 33.09
C GLU A 581 -11.44 -9.37 32.19
N CYS A 582 -10.89 -8.18 32.43
CA CYS A 582 -9.81 -7.61 31.63
C CYS A 582 -8.44 -8.01 32.17
N ALA A 583 -7.51 -8.35 31.28
CA ALA A 583 -6.15 -8.71 31.64
C ALA A 583 -5.33 -7.50 32.16
N HIS A 584 -5.47 -6.35 31.50
CA HIS A 584 -4.72 -5.13 31.79
C HIS A 584 -5.61 -4.04 32.42
N TYR A 585 -6.24 -3.17 31.62
CA TYR A 585 -7.01 -2.02 32.10
C TYR A 585 -8.43 -2.00 31.53
N ILE A 586 -9.32 -1.25 32.19
CA ILE A 586 -10.73 -1.11 31.82
C ILE A 586 -10.99 0.34 31.39
N ASP A 587 -11.34 0.54 30.13
CA ASP A 587 -11.78 1.83 29.60
C ASP A 587 -13.28 1.78 29.27
N GLY A 588 -14.10 2.18 30.24
CA GLY A 588 -15.56 2.05 30.14
C GLY A 588 -15.97 0.58 29.98
N PRO A 589 -16.64 0.18 28.87
CA PRO A 589 -17.02 -1.20 28.63
C PRO A 589 -15.91 -2.05 27.99
N HIS A 590 -14.74 -1.47 27.68
CA HIS A 590 -13.71 -2.13 26.88
C HIS A 590 -12.48 -2.53 27.71
N CYS A 591 -11.99 -3.76 27.51
CA CYS A 591 -10.68 -4.17 28.00
C CYS A 591 -9.56 -3.64 27.08
N VAL A 592 -8.63 -2.87 27.64
CA VAL A 592 -7.54 -2.22 26.90
C VAL A 592 -6.17 -2.52 27.50
N LYS A 593 -5.16 -2.63 26.63
CA LYS A 593 -3.77 -2.86 27.04
C LYS A 593 -3.17 -1.67 27.80
N THR A 594 -3.55 -0.46 27.41
CA THR A 594 -3.11 0.81 28.01
C THR A 594 -4.26 1.80 27.93
N CYS A 595 -4.38 2.69 28.92
CA CYS A 595 -5.41 3.74 28.88
C CYS A 595 -5.20 4.69 27.70
N PRO A 596 -6.28 5.25 27.11
CA PRO A 596 -6.21 6.27 26.07
C PRO A 596 -5.30 7.45 26.43
N ALA A 597 -4.30 7.72 25.60
CA ALA A 597 -3.31 8.76 25.83
C ALA A 597 -3.02 9.52 24.53
N GLY A 598 -3.43 10.80 24.46
CA GLY A 598 -3.19 11.65 23.29
C GLY A 598 -4.10 11.35 22.10
N ILE A 599 -5.28 10.77 22.34
CA ILE A 599 -6.28 10.51 21.29
C ILE A 599 -7.12 11.77 21.08
N MET A 600 -7.42 12.14 19.84
CA MET A 600 -8.27 13.30 19.56
C MET A 600 -9.71 13.04 20.02
N GLY A 601 -10.25 13.92 20.86
CA GLY A 601 -11.64 13.94 21.29
C GLY A 601 -12.42 15.10 20.69
N GLU A 602 -13.62 15.33 21.22
CA GLU A 602 -14.48 16.44 20.82
C GLU A 602 -13.80 17.82 21.06
N ASN A 603 -14.18 18.81 20.25
CA ASN A 603 -13.70 20.20 20.33
C ASN A 603 -12.18 20.39 20.20
N ASP A 604 -11.51 19.59 19.35
CA ASP A 604 -10.06 19.63 19.13
C ASP A 604 -9.22 19.46 20.43
N THR A 605 -9.76 18.73 21.42
CA THR A 605 -9.06 18.46 22.67
C THR A 605 -8.50 17.04 22.70
N LEU A 606 -7.24 16.90 23.13
CA LEU A 606 -6.63 15.60 23.34
C LEU A 606 -7.18 14.96 24.62
N VAL A 607 -7.60 13.70 24.50
CA VAL A 607 -8.05 12.87 25.60
C VAL A 607 -6.86 12.15 26.19
N TRP A 608 -6.63 12.43 27.46
CA TRP A 608 -5.64 11.76 28.29
C TRP A 608 -6.34 11.07 29.46
N LYS A 609 -5.99 9.81 29.68
CA LYS A 609 -6.47 9.02 30.81
C LYS A 609 -5.30 8.37 31.54
N TYR A 610 -5.47 8.19 32.85
CA TYR A 610 -4.56 7.45 33.72
C TYR A 610 -5.31 6.26 34.34
N ALA A 611 -4.57 5.23 34.75
CA ALA A 611 -5.15 4.08 35.44
C ALA A 611 -5.22 4.33 36.94
N ASP A 612 -6.38 4.08 37.55
CA ASP A 612 -6.50 4.08 39.00
C ASP A 612 -6.03 2.76 39.65
N ALA A 613 -6.13 2.67 40.98
CA ALA A 613 -5.72 1.48 41.74
C ALA A 613 -6.50 0.20 41.34
N ASN A 614 -7.70 0.34 40.77
CA ASN A 614 -8.53 -0.76 40.29
C ASN A 614 -8.32 -1.02 38.78
N LYS A 615 -7.29 -0.42 38.18
CA LYS A 615 -6.96 -0.49 36.75
C LYS A 615 -8.04 0.08 35.83
N VAL A 616 -8.91 0.96 36.34
CA VAL A 616 -9.92 1.66 35.54
C VAL A 616 -9.32 2.96 35.01
N CYS A 617 -9.55 3.23 33.73
CA CYS A 617 -9.05 4.41 33.05
C CYS A 617 -9.90 5.64 33.37
N GLN A 618 -9.33 6.57 34.13
CA GLN A 618 -9.94 7.83 34.54
C GLN A 618 -9.40 8.99 33.71
N ARG A 619 -10.22 10.02 33.44
CA ARG A 619 -9.77 11.20 32.69
C ARG A 619 -8.79 12.04 33.50
N CYS A 620 -7.77 12.54 32.82
CA CYS A 620 -6.89 13.57 33.37
C CYS A 620 -7.63 14.90 33.57
N HIS A 621 -7.06 15.76 34.40
CA HIS A 621 -7.54 17.13 34.54
C HIS A 621 -7.41 17.89 33.19
N PRO A 622 -8.37 18.76 32.80
CA PRO A 622 -8.37 19.44 31.50
C PRO A 622 -7.09 20.23 31.18
N ASN A 623 -6.38 20.72 32.20
CA ASN A 623 -5.12 21.46 32.03
C ASN A 623 -3.89 20.56 31.82
N CYS A 624 -4.00 19.24 31.97
CA CYS A 624 -2.90 18.31 31.70
C CYS A 624 -2.80 18.03 30.19
N THR A 625 -2.35 18.99 29.40
CA THR A 625 -2.29 18.89 27.92
C THR A 625 -1.30 17.85 27.38
N TYR A 626 -0.37 17.39 28.23
CA TYR A 626 0.67 16.41 27.90
C TYR A 626 0.51 15.08 28.66
N GLY A 627 -0.68 14.82 29.21
CA GLY A 627 -0.97 13.62 30.00
C GLY A 627 -0.82 13.82 31.51
N CYS A 628 -1.21 12.80 32.27
CA CYS A 628 -1.16 12.78 33.73
C CYS A 628 -0.91 11.36 34.25
N GLU A 629 -0.39 11.25 35.47
CA GLU A 629 -0.21 9.97 36.17
C GLU A 629 -1.25 9.77 37.30
N GLY A 630 -2.08 10.77 37.56
CA GLY A 630 -3.05 10.76 38.66
C GLY A 630 -4.14 11.83 38.51
N PRO A 631 -5.09 11.90 39.46
CA PRO A 631 -6.18 12.86 39.43
C PRO A 631 -5.71 14.30 39.63
N GLY A 632 -6.51 15.25 39.15
CA GLY A 632 -6.31 16.68 39.41
C GLY A 632 -5.04 17.25 38.76
N LEU A 633 -4.66 18.45 39.19
CA LEU A 633 -3.45 19.13 38.71
C LEU A 633 -2.16 18.53 39.29
N GLU A 634 -2.26 17.90 40.47
CA GLU A 634 -1.14 17.26 41.16
C GLU A 634 -0.56 16.08 40.37
N GLY A 635 -1.40 15.41 39.57
CA GLY A 635 -1.01 14.33 38.68
C GLY A 635 -0.46 14.77 37.32
N CYS A 636 -0.50 16.06 36.98
CA CYS A 636 0.13 16.54 35.74
C CYS A 636 1.66 16.66 35.97
N PRO A 637 2.51 16.18 35.04
CA PRO A 637 3.94 16.42 35.14
C PRO A 637 4.24 17.93 35.11
N THR A 638 5.02 18.42 36.06
CA THR A 638 5.52 19.81 36.05
C THR A 638 6.44 20.02 34.83
N PRO A 639 6.38 21.19 34.16
CA PRO A 639 7.19 21.47 32.97
C PRO A 639 8.68 21.38 33.33
N GLY A 640 9.30 20.26 32.94
CA GLY A 640 10.67 19.89 33.30
C GLY A 640 10.93 18.38 33.37
N ASN A 641 9.89 17.55 33.56
CA ASN A 641 10.01 16.10 33.68
C ASN A 641 9.29 15.30 32.57
N ALA A 642 8.85 15.95 31.49
CA ALA A 642 8.36 15.25 30.31
C ALA A 642 9.53 14.49 29.65
N ARG A 643 9.70 13.21 30.01
CA ARG A 643 10.52 12.30 29.23
C ARG A 643 9.81 12.06 27.91
N ILE A 644 10.42 12.57 26.84
CA ILE A 644 10.10 12.30 25.43
C ILE A 644 10.20 10.78 25.18
#